data_AF-A0A1Q3JUT8-F1
#
_entry.id   AF-A0A1Q3JUT8-F1
#
_cell.length_a   1.000
_cell.length_b   1.000
_cell.length_c   1.000
_cell.angle_alpha   90.00
_cell.angle_beta   90.00
_cell.angle_gamma   90.00
#
_symmetry.space_group_name_H-M   'P 1'
#
loop_
_entity.id
_entity.type
_entity.pdbx_description
1 polymer ?
#
loop_
_entity_poly.entity_id
_entity_poly.type
_entity_poly.pdbx_seq_one_letter_code
_entity_poly.pdbx_strand_id
1 'polypeptide(L)'
;MIALRERLCQEVGVASDAMPFAGELIEVRKEAADWEGAAERLLHSFAMTLLVPERLYDTVAAWVDRTHIAARLVYFRVLDNVPAQRPRRDPKALSEKLRLKDDTPLYQWLQREVDRRFNHICCNSIEEFRREPTAVTRSGQIKTGGYRHEKDDRHRIDDRTRYVLGWSNTAKIAALEAEVRIMQSSIQALADEVAGVLARIKVLTDQSGQFEKLSAYESFSDIDWASVALDIDALEEERRILTEGSDVLKALRARQQDAAAESRDLRSKLEAATNEEAKLSERRDELQRRRAAAEEDTSNVSDEQLAQARPTLDPLRAEILGQQKLTIESCNSRESDVRKALQDRIDTRQASLRALGERLVRTMRDYGNRYQEETRDVDASVDAADEYRRMLTSLCEEGLPRFEARFKALLNENAIREVAGFQSKLREEERTIRDRIETNNASLRDIDYHDGTYISVEPTSNPDAEIREFQQDLRKCTENTLTGSEDNAYAEAKFLEVKRVIERFRGRDTLTELDQRWTRKVTDVRNWFEFSASERWRSDHSEREHYSDSGGKSGGQKEKLAYTILAASLAYQFGLDKGAERSRAFHFVMIDEAFGRGSDEAAEFGLTLFQKMGLQLLIATPLQKIHVIEPHVAAVGFVHNEDGKHSLLRNMTIEEYREEKRGRVASAKHASSG
;
A
#
# COMPACT_ATOMS: atom_id res chain seq x y z
N MET A 1 -21.66 -22.44 34.68
CA MET A 1 -22.58 -22.95 35.73
C MET A 1 -22.12 -24.27 36.32
N ILE A 2 -21.87 -25.32 35.52
CA ILE A 2 -21.38 -26.61 36.04
C ILE A 2 -20.04 -26.45 36.81
N ALA A 3 -19.04 -25.82 36.18
CA ALA A 3 -17.76 -25.51 36.84
C ALA A 3 -17.91 -24.63 38.10
N LEU A 4 -18.93 -23.77 38.15
CA LEU A 4 -19.22 -22.95 39.33
C LEU A 4 -19.76 -23.81 40.48
N ARG A 5 -20.66 -24.75 40.20
CA ARG A 5 -21.13 -25.73 41.21
C ARG A 5 -19.97 -26.58 41.71
N GLU A 6 -19.13 -27.10 40.81
CA GLU A 6 -17.98 -27.94 41.18
C GLU A 6 -17.04 -27.20 42.12
N ARG A 7 -16.71 -25.94 41.80
CA ARG A 7 -15.93 -25.07 42.67
C ARG A 7 -16.58 -24.86 44.04
N LEU A 8 -17.88 -24.51 44.08
CA LEU A 8 -18.62 -24.35 45.33
C LEU A 8 -18.59 -25.64 46.17
N CYS A 9 -18.85 -26.79 45.55
CA CYS A 9 -18.88 -28.08 46.23
C CYS A 9 -17.49 -28.45 46.79
N GLN A 10 -16.44 -28.19 46.03
CA GLN A 10 -15.06 -28.43 46.44
C GLN A 10 -14.66 -27.55 47.64
N GLU A 11 -15.00 -26.25 47.60
CA GLU A 11 -14.66 -25.31 48.68
C GLU A 11 -15.50 -25.54 49.96
N VAL A 12 -16.73 -26.06 49.83
CA VAL A 12 -17.61 -26.42 50.95
C VAL A 12 -17.34 -27.84 51.48
N GLY A 13 -16.62 -28.68 50.72
CA GLY A 13 -16.27 -30.05 51.12
C GLY A 13 -17.40 -31.06 50.95
N VAL A 14 -18.24 -30.90 49.93
CA VAL A 14 -19.39 -31.79 49.64
C VAL A 14 -19.32 -32.34 48.22
N ALA A 15 -19.95 -33.50 47.98
CA ALA A 15 -20.07 -34.06 46.64
C ALA A 15 -21.00 -33.20 45.76
N SER A 16 -20.72 -33.10 44.45
CA SER A 16 -21.52 -32.28 43.53
C SER A 16 -22.99 -32.72 43.42
N ASP A 17 -23.26 -34.01 43.64
CA ASP A 17 -24.61 -34.57 43.65
C ASP A 17 -25.43 -34.15 44.88
N ALA A 18 -24.79 -33.61 45.92
CA ALA A 18 -25.48 -33.10 47.09
C ALA A 18 -26.22 -31.77 46.83
N MET A 19 -25.81 -31.04 45.78
CA MET A 19 -26.42 -29.77 45.35
C MET A 19 -26.67 -29.80 43.83
N PRO A 20 -27.63 -30.60 43.36
CA PRO A 20 -27.93 -30.69 41.93
C PRO A 20 -28.59 -29.40 41.42
N PHE A 21 -28.49 -29.17 40.12
CA PHE A 21 -29.35 -28.19 39.46
C PHE A 21 -30.76 -28.78 39.29
N ALA A 22 -31.81 -27.94 39.37
CA ALA A 22 -33.18 -28.46 39.26
C ALA A 22 -33.43 -29.21 37.93
N GLY A 23 -32.78 -28.78 36.84
CA GLY A 23 -32.90 -29.42 35.52
C GLY A 23 -32.35 -30.85 35.47
N GLU A 24 -31.36 -31.18 36.30
CA GLU A 24 -30.78 -32.53 36.38
C GLU A 24 -31.74 -33.54 37.03
N LEU A 25 -32.78 -33.04 37.72
CA LEU A 25 -33.80 -33.85 38.38
C LEU A 25 -35.13 -33.88 37.61
N ILE A 26 -35.25 -33.11 36.53
CA ILE A 26 -36.47 -32.95 35.74
C ILE A 26 -36.22 -33.43 34.32
N GLU A 27 -37.09 -34.31 33.82
CA GLU A 27 -37.08 -34.75 32.43
C GLU A 27 -38.50 -34.65 31.87
N VAL A 28 -38.62 -34.43 30.56
CA VAL A 28 -39.92 -34.48 29.88
C VAL A 28 -40.28 -35.94 29.61
N ARG A 29 -41.53 -36.32 29.87
CA ARG A 29 -42.00 -37.68 29.59
C ARG A 29 -41.90 -37.99 28.09
N LYS A 30 -41.51 -39.22 27.74
CA LYS A 30 -41.33 -39.63 26.33
C LYS A 30 -42.62 -39.49 25.52
N GLU A 31 -43.77 -39.73 26.14
CA GLU A 31 -45.10 -39.60 25.54
C GLU A 31 -45.49 -38.13 25.26
N ALA A 32 -44.74 -37.18 25.84
CA ALA A 32 -44.95 -35.74 25.69
C ALA A 32 -43.79 -35.04 24.97
N ALA A 33 -43.01 -35.77 24.15
CA ALA A 33 -41.86 -35.23 23.42
C ALA A 33 -42.19 -33.99 22.56
N ASP A 34 -43.41 -33.91 22.01
CA ASP A 34 -43.90 -32.73 21.27
C ASP A 34 -43.89 -31.42 22.08
N TRP A 35 -43.84 -31.53 23.41
CA TRP A 35 -43.81 -30.40 24.34
C TRP A 35 -42.41 -30.13 24.93
N GLU A 36 -41.39 -30.90 24.54
CA GLU A 36 -40.03 -30.83 25.10
C GLU A 36 -39.45 -29.42 24.95
N GLY A 37 -39.49 -28.83 23.74
CA GLY A 37 -38.98 -27.47 23.53
C GLY A 37 -39.75 -26.37 24.27
N ALA A 38 -41.07 -26.53 24.44
CA ALA A 38 -41.88 -25.59 25.23
C ALA A 38 -41.59 -25.73 26.73
N ALA A 39 -41.38 -26.95 27.23
CA ALA A 39 -40.96 -27.23 28.60
C ALA A 39 -39.56 -26.69 28.89
N GLU A 40 -38.61 -26.92 27.99
CA GLU A 40 -37.25 -26.37 28.06
C GLU A 40 -37.28 -24.85 28.17
N ARG A 41 -38.05 -24.16 27.32
CA ARG A 41 -38.16 -22.70 27.35
C ARG A 41 -38.81 -22.18 28.63
N LEU A 42 -39.89 -22.82 29.10
CA LEU A 42 -40.58 -22.39 30.33
C LEU A 42 -39.73 -22.65 31.58
N LEU A 43 -39.10 -23.81 31.67
CA LEU A 43 -38.34 -24.21 32.84
C LEU A 43 -36.89 -23.74 32.80
N HIS A 44 -36.38 -23.20 31.69
CA HIS A 44 -34.96 -22.88 31.49
C HIS A 44 -34.29 -22.20 32.71
N SER A 45 -34.89 -21.10 33.18
CA SER A 45 -34.35 -20.33 34.30
C SER A 45 -34.37 -21.11 35.63
N PHE A 46 -35.41 -21.92 35.84
CA PHE A 46 -35.52 -22.78 37.01
C PHE A 46 -34.59 -23.99 36.93
N ALA A 47 -34.46 -24.60 35.76
CA ALA A 47 -33.56 -25.71 35.50
C ALA A 47 -32.11 -25.36 35.85
N MET A 48 -31.70 -24.10 35.63
CA MET A 48 -30.38 -23.54 35.97
C MET A 48 -30.22 -23.09 37.43
N THR A 49 -31.23 -23.30 38.27
CA THR A 49 -31.18 -22.95 39.70
C THR A 49 -30.60 -24.10 40.51
N LEU A 50 -29.64 -23.79 41.40
CA LEU A 50 -29.01 -24.75 42.29
C LEU A 50 -29.93 -25.09 43.48
N LEU A 51 -30.06 -26.37 43.83
CA LEU A 51 -30.84 -26.79 44.99
C LEU A 51 -29.90 -27.04 46.18
N VAL A 52 -30.06 -26.25 47.25
CA VAL A 52 -29.21 -26.30 48.44
C VAL A 52 -30.02 -26.90 49.60
N PRO A 53 -29.68 -28.11 50.08
CA PRO A 53 -30.31 -28.70 51.26
C PRO A 53 -30.16 -27.82 52.49
N GLU A 54 -31.14 -27.86 53.40
CA GLU A 54 -31.16 -27.06 54.62
C GLU A 54 -29.87 -27.14 55.42
N ARG A 55 -29.34 -28.35 55.61
CA ARG A 55 -28.09 -28.62 56.33
C ARG A 55 -26.85 -27.93 55.74
N LEU A 56 -26.88 -27.51 54.48
CA LEU A 56 -25.76 -26.86 53.78
C LEU A 56 -26.00 -25.36 53.58
N TYR A 57 -27.19 -24.85 53.92
CA TYR A 57 -27.60 -23.49 53.58
C TYR A 57 -26.68 -22.42 54.17
N ASP A 58 -26.38 -22.50 55.47
CA ASP A 58 -25.57 -21.47 56.13
C ASP A 58 -24.16 -21.39 55.53
N THR A 59 -23.56 -22.55 55.23
CA THR A 59 -22.23 -22.63 54.61
C THR A 59 -22.23 -22.10 53.19
N VAL A 60 -23.25 -22.45 52.39
CA VAL A 60 -23.38 -21.96 51.01
C VAL A 60 -23.69 -20.47 50.97
N ALA A 61 -24.57 -19.97 51.85
CA ALA A 61 -24.91 -18.56 51.92
C ALA A 61 -23.68 -17.71 52.29
N ALA A 62 -22.90 -18.13 53.29
CA ALA A 62 -21.64 -17.47 53.65
C ALA A 62 -20.60 -17.51 52.53
N TRP A 63 -20.52 -18.64 51.80
CA TRP A 63 -19.66 -18.75 50.63
C TRP A 63 -20.07 -17.78 49.51
N VAL A 64 -21.36 -17.74 49.18
CA VAL A 64 -21.88 -16.86 48.11
C VAL A 64 -21.67 -15.39 48.44
N ASP A 65 -21.81 -15.00 49.70
CA ASP A 65 -21.61 -13.61 50.15
C ASP A 65 -20.14 -13.17 50.07
N ARG A 66 -19.22 -14.05 50.48
CA ARG A 66 -17.78 -13.76 50.47
C ARG A 66 -17.16 -13.86 49.07
N THR A 67 -17.65 -14.76 48.22
CA THR A 67 -16.98 -15.11 46.96
C THR A 67 -17.53 -14.31 45.79
N HIS A 68 -16.64 -13.62 45.05
CA HIS A 68 -17.01 -13.03 43.77
C HIS A 68 -17.21 -14.11 42.69
N ILE A 69 -18.47 -14.42 42.38
CA ILE A 69 -18.87 -15.52 41.49
C ILE A 69 -18.67 -15.21 39.99
N ALA A 70 -18.60 -13.93 39.60
CA ALA A 70 -18.54 -13.46 38.20
C ALA A 70 -19.64 -14.04 37.27
N ALA A 71 -20.74 -14.52 37.84
CA ALA A 71 -21.89 -15.09 37.15
C ALA A 71 -23.16 -14.89 37.98
N ARG A 72 -24.33 -15.00 37.34
CA ARG A 72 -25.62 -14.98 38.04
C ARG A 72 -25.91 -16.35 38.63
N LEU A 73 -25.65 -16.52 39.93
CA LEU A 73 -26.07 -17.71 40.68
C LEU A 73 -27.46 -17.48 41.28
N VAL A 74 -28.38 -18.41 41.00
CA VAL A 74 -29.66 -18.51 41.70
C VAL A 74 -29.65 -19.84 42.41
N TYR A 75 -30.01 -19.86 43.69
CA TYR A 75 -30.14 -21.09 44.46
C TYR A 75 -31.41 -21.07 45.32
N PHE A 76 -31.98 -22.25 45.57
CA PHE A 76 -33.09 -22.43 46.51
C PHE A 76 -32.60 -23.16 47.75
N ARG A 77 -32.94 -22.59 48.92
CA ARG A 77 -32.89 -23.30 50.21
C ARG A 77 -34.03 -24.32 50.26
N VAL A 78 -33.68 -25.59 50.41
CA VAL A 78 -34.63 -26.72 50.46
C VAL A 78 -34.82 -27.13 51.91
N LEU A 79 -35.97 -26.77 52.49
CA LEU A 79 -36.36 -27.13 53.86
C LEU A 79 -36.76 -28.61 53.95
N ASP A 80 -36.26 -29.32 54.96
CA ASP A 80 -36.55 -30.76 55.16
C ASP A 80 -38.02 -31.02 55.59
N ASN A 81 -38.65 -30.08 56.30
CA ASN A 81 -40.02 -30.19 56.81
C ASN A 81 -40.98 -29.27 56.05
N VAL A 82 -41.44 -29.74 54.89
CA VAL A 82 -42.46 -29.06 54.09
C VAL A 82 -43.86 -29.60 54.45
N PRO A 83 -44.84 -28.73 54.82
CA PRO A 83 -46.23 -29.16 55.01
C PRO A 83 -46.79 -29.80 53.73
N ALA A 84 -47.48 -30.94 53.87
CA ALA A 84 -47.97 -31.77 52.76
C ALA A 84 -49.14 -31.17 51.94
N GLN A 85 -49.44 -29.87 52.07
CA GLN A 85 -50.46 -29.23 51.25
C GLN A 85 -49.98 -29.15 49.80
N ARG A 86 -50.49 -30.07 48.98
CA ARG A 86 -50.20 -30.14 47.55
C ARG A 86 -51.08 -29.11 46.83
N PRO A 87 -50.49 -28.20 46.05
CA PRO A 87 -51.25 -27.40 45.09
C PRO A 87 -52.06 -28.32 44.17
N ARG A 88 -53.29 -27.93 43.81
CA ARG A 88 -54.10 -28.70 42.88
C ARG A 88 -53.44 -28.66 41.49
N ARG A 89 -53.02 -29.83 41.02
CA ARG A 89 -52.44 -30.03 39.69
C ARG A 89 -53.55 -30.12 38.65
N ASP A 90 -53.45 -29.37 37.57
CA ASP A 90 -54.41 -29.49 36.47
C ASP A 90 -53.96 -30.61 35.52
N PRO A 91 -54.83 -31.56 35.13
CA PRO A 91 -54.50 -32.64 34.20
C PRO A 91 -53.96 -32.17 32.84
N LYS A 92 -54.28 -30.94 32.41
CA LYS A 92 -53.81 -30.35 31.16
C LYS A 92 -52.53 -29.53 31.32
N ALA A 93 -52.00 -29.40 32.53
CA ALA A 93 -50.82 -28.58 32.77
C ALA A 93 -49.52 -29.21 32.24
N LEU A 94 -48.54 -28.36 31.95
CA LEU A 94 -47.21 -28.78 31.55
C LEU A 94 -46.51 -29.56 32.66
N SER A 95 -46.78 -29.25 33.93
CA SER A 95 -46.27 -30.00 35.08
C SER A 95 -46.61 -31.49 35.03
N GLU A 96 -47.76 -31.90 34.47
CA GLU A 96 -48.15 -33.31 34.25
C GLU A 96 -47.26 -34.04 33.22
N LYS A 97 -46.70 -33.29 32.28
CA LYS A 97 -45.83 -33.82 31.21
C LYS A 97 -44.38 -34.00 31.65
N LEU A 98 -44.05 -33.62 32.88
CA LEU A 98 -42.73 -33.78 33.47
C LEU A 98 -42.63 -35.07 34.29
N ARG A 99 -41.42 -35.62 34.32
CA ARG A 99 -40.98 -36.72 35.16
C ARG A 99 -39.89 -36.20 36.09
N LEU A 100 -40.09 -36.38 37.38
CA LEU A 100 -39.11 -36.02 38.40
C LEU A 100 -38.35 -37.28 38.83
N LYS A 101 -37.06 -37.11 39.08
CA LYS A 101 -36.19 -38.14 39.62
C LYS A 101 -36.62 -38.45 41.07
N ASP A 102 -37.00 -39.69 41.36
CA ASP A 102 -37.64 -40.10 42.63
C ASP A 102 -36.66 -40.55 43.72
N ASP A 103 -35.45 -40.96 43.33
CA ASP A 103 -34.33 -41.34 44.19
C ASP A 103 -33.54 -40.13 44.73
N THR A 104 -34.24 -39.08 45.19
CA THR A 104 -33.59 -37.92 45.83
C THR A 104 -34.35 -37.41 47.06
N PRO A 105 -33.65 -37.04 48.16
CA PRO A 105 -34.26 -36.37 49.30
C PRO A 105 -35.00 -35.07 48.94
N LEU A 106 -34.67 -34.46 47.79
CA LEU A 106 -35.23 -33.19 47.33
C LEU A 106 -36.58 -33.35 46.61
N TYR A 107 -37.05 -34.59 46.37
CA TYR A 107 -38.20 -34.90 45.54
C TYR A 107 -39.48 -34.17 45.98
N GLN A 108 -39.82 -34.23 47.27
CA GLN A 108 -41.06 -33.65 47.78
C GLN A 108 -41.11 -32.13 47.59
N TRP A 109 -39.98 -31.46 47.81
CA TRP A 109 -39.86 -30.03 47.58
C TRP A 109 -39.94 -29.70 46.10
N LEU A 110 -39.23 -30.45 45.24
CA LEU A 110 -39.19 -30.23 43.80
C LEU A 110 -40.57 -30.42 43.17
N GLN A 111 -41.27 -31.50 43.54
CA GLN A 111 -42.64 -31.78 43.09
C GLN A 111 -43.59 -30.62 43.44
N ARG A 112 -43.54 -30.13 44.67
CA ARG A 112 -44.37 -29.00 45.11
C ARG A 112 -44.06 -27.72 44.32
N GLU A 113 -42.78 -27.40 44.10
CA GLU A 113 -42.41 -26.21 43.33
C GLU A 113 -42.79 -26.32 41.86
N VAL A 114 -42.68 -27.51 41.27
CA VAL A 114 -43.10 -27.77 39.89
C VAL A 114 -44.60 -27.62 39.74
N ASP A 115 -45.39 -28.21 40.64
CA ASP A 115 -46.84 -28.11 40.63
C ASP A 115 -47.34 -26.70 40.95
N ARG A 116 -46.60 -25.92 41.73
CA ARG A 116 -46.97 -24.53 42.04
C ARG A 116 -46.64 -23.57 40.90
N ARG A 117 -45.44 -23.66 40.33
CA ARG A 117 -44.90 -22.66 39.39
C ARG A 117 -45.16 -22.99 37.94
N PHE A 118 -45.19 -24.27 37.58
CA PHE A 118 -45.29 -24.73 36.19
C PHE A 118 -46.63 -25.36 35.86
N ASN A 119 -47.68 -24.99 36.60
CA ASN A 119 -49.08 -25.36 36.32
C ASN A 119 -49.66 -24.58 35.13
N HIS A 120 -48.92 -24.50 34.02
CA HIS A 120 -49.33 -23.80 32.80
C HIS A 120 -50.13 -24.76 31.91
N ILE A 121 -51.36 -24.38 31.55
CA ILE A 121 -52.21 -25.22 30.70
C ILE A 121 -51.59 -25.35 29.30
N CYS A 122 -51.39 -26.59 28.84
CA CYS A 122 -50.90 -26.89 27.51
C CYS A 122 -52.01 -26.68 26.47
N CYS A 123 -51.95 -25.59 25.74
CA CYS A 123 -52.95 -25.22 24.74
C CYS A 123 -52.51 -25.66 23.34
N ASN A 124 -53.37 -26.41 22.64
CA ASN A 124 -53.09 -26.85 21.27
C ASN A 124 -53.48 -25.78 20.23
N SER A 125 -54.34 -24.84 20.60
CA SER A 125 -54.75 -23.71 19.74
C SER A 125 -54.56 -22.36 20.43
N ILE A 126 -54.52 -21.30 19.62
CA ILE A 126 -54.39 -19.93 20.16
C ILE A 126 -55.67 -19.46 20.85
N GLU A 127 -56.83 -20.00 20.46
CA GLU A 127 -58.12 -19.72 21.09
C GLU A 127 -58.17 -20.25 22.52
N GLU A 128 -57.67 -21.47 22.75
CA GLU A 128 -57.51 -22.04 24.10
C GLU A 128 -56.55 -21.18 24.93
N PHE A 129 -55.40 -20.80 24.35
CA PHE A 129 -54.38 -19.99 25.02
C PHE A 129 -54.89 -18.59 25.45
N ARG A 130 -55.80 -17.98 24.67
CA ARG A 130 -56.41 -16.69 25.04
C ARG A 130 -57.34 -16.79 26.25
N ARG A 131 -58.10 -17.89 26.36
CA ARG A 131 -59.09 -18.11 27.44
C ARG A 131 -58.43 -18.39 28.78
N GLU A 132 -57.35 -19.16 28.77
CA GLU A 132 -56.67 -19.56 29.99
C GLU A 132 -55.79 -18.43 30.56
N PRO A 133 -55.81 -18.18 31.88
CA PRO A 133 -54.99 -17.13 32.50
C PRO A 133 -53.50 -17.50 32.53
N THR A 134 -53.16 -18.78 32.68
CA THR A 134 -51.77 -19.26 32.71
C THR A 134 -51.63 -20.46 31.78
N ALA A 135 -50.94 -20.26 30.66
CA ALA A 135 -50.93 -21.22 29.54
C ALA A 135 -49.60 -21.24 28.79
N VAL A 136 -49.37 -22.32 28.05
CA VAL A 136 -48.22 -22.49 27.16
C VAL A 136 -48.67 -23.13 25.85
N THR A 137 -48.11 -22.65 24.74
CA THR A 137 -48.33 -23.23 23.40
C THR A 137 -47.17 -24.14 23.01
N ARG A 138 -47.42 -25.06 22.07
CA ARG A 138 -46.35 -25.93 21.52
C ARG A 138 -45.20 -25.15 20.88
N SER A 139 -45.48 -23.97 20.32
CA SER A 139 -44.48 -23.06 19.74
C SER A 139 -43.72 -22.23 20.78
N GLY A 140 -43.91 -22.49 22.07
CA GLY A 140 -43.12 -21.91 23.16
C GLY A 140 -43.53 -20.49 23.54
N GLN A 141 -44.78 -20.08 23.23
CA GLN A 141 -45.38 -18.86 23.79
C GLN A 141 -45.96 -19.17 25.16
N ILE A 142 -45.56 -18.39 26.16
CA ILE A 142 -45.88 -18.55 27.58
C ILE A 142 -46.77 -17.38 28.01
N LYS A 143 -47.84 -17.67 28.76
CA LYS A 143 -48.72 -16.69 29.40
C LYS A 143 -48.76 -16.93 30.89
N THR A 144 -48.56 -15.88 31.67
CA THR A 144 -48.57 -15.94 33.14
C THR A 144 -49.52 -14.89 33.70
N GLY A 145 -50.47 -15.34 34.53
CA GLY A 145 -51.37 -14.46 35.29
C GLY A 145 -52.40 -13.69 34.46
N GLY A 146 -52.58 -14.01 33.18
CA GLY A 146 -53.55 -13.38 32.30
C GLY A 146 -53.01 -12.21 31.48
N TYR A 147 -51.93 -11.56 31.94
CA TYR A 147 -51.43 -10.29 31.40
C TYR A 147 -50.00 -10.35 30.85
N ARG A 148 -49.12 -11.21 31.38
CA ARG A 148 -47.74 -11.33 30.90
C ARG A 148 -47.65 -12.41 29.82
N HIS A 149 -47.10 -12.05 28.66
CA HIS A 149 -46.85 -12.96 27.54
C HIS A 149 -45.38 -12.93 27.15
N GLU A 150 -44.77 -14.08 26.96
CA GLU A 150 -43.35 -14.22 26.65
C GLU A 150 -43.14 -15.27 25.57
N LYS A 151 -42.33 -14.95 24.56
CA LYS A 151 -41.88 -15.89 23.53
C LYS A 151 -40.43 -15.55 23.19
N ASP A 152 -39.52 -16.45 23.55
CA ASP A 152 -38.08 -16.22 23.38
C ASP A 152 -37.52 -16.99 22.17
N ASP A 153 -37.69 -16.44 20.96
CA ASP A 153 -37.24 -17.05 19.70
C ASP A 153 -35.79 -16.72 19.31
N ARG A 154 -34.95 -16.28 20.27
CA ARG A 154 -33.51 -16.08 20.02
C ARG A 154 -32.81 -17.38 19.58
N HIS A 155 -33.39 -18.52 19.93
CA HIS A 155 -32.99 -19.84 19.47
C HIS A 155 -34.23 -20.60 18.99
N ARG A 156 -34.04 -21.50 18.04
CA ARG A 156 -35.13 -22.36 17.56
C ARG A 156 -35.63 -23.24 18.70
N ILE A 157 -36.94 -23.52 18.72
CA ILE A 157 -37.55 -24.31 19.78
C ILE A 157 -37.09 -25.77 19.78
N ASP A 158 -36.66 -26.28 18.62
CA ASP A 158 -36.15 -27.63 18.39
C ASP A 158 -34.61 -27.72 18.52
N ASP A 159 -33.94 -26.65 18.96
CA ASP A 159 -32.48 -26.62 19.15
C ASP A 159 -32.05 -27.41 20.40
N ARG A 160 -31.77 -28.71 20.18
CA ARG A 160 -31.32 -29.63 21.24
C ARG A 160 -29.96 -29.26 21.83
N THR A 161 -29.16 -28.39 21.19
CA THR A 161 -27.88 -27.94 21.77
C THR A 161 -28.11 -27.04 22.98
N ARG A 162 -29.28 -26.40 23.08
CA ARG A 162 -29.65 -25.48 24.15
C ARG A 162 -30.46 -26.12 25.27
N TYR A 163 -30.93 -27.34 25.09
CA TYR A 163 -31.72 -28.07 26.08
C TYR A 163 -30.89 -28.34 27.34
N VAL A 164 -31.55 -28.27 28.49
CA VAL A 164 -30.91 -28.44 29.80
C VAL A 164 -31.72 -29.27 30.80
N LEU A 165 -32.93 -29.67 30.45
CA LEU A 165 -33.66 -30.70 31.17
C LEU A 165 -33.16 -32.08 30.75
N GLY A 166 -33.24 -33.04 31.67
CA GLY A 166 -32.90 -34.43 31.45
C GLY A 166 -31.79 -34.93 32.35
N TRP A 167 -31.85 -36.22 32.65
CA TRP A 167 -30.91 -36.89 33.55
C TRP A 167 -29.56 -37.21 32.88
N SER A 168 -29.44 -36.95 31.57
CA SER A 168 -28.23 -37.19 30.79
C SER A 168 -28.05 -36.11 29.72
N ASN A 169 -26.80 -35.71 29.50
CA ASN A 169 -26.41 -34.76 28.45
C ASN A 169 -26.07 -35.43 27.10
N THR A 170 -26.22 -36.75 26.98
CA THR A 170 -25.84 -37.54 25.79
C THR A 170 -26.47 -37.03 24.49
N ALA A 171 -27.78 -36.70 24.51
CA ALA A 171 -28.48 -36.17 23.34
C ALA A 171 -27.95 -34.80 22.89
N LYS A 172 -27.53 -33.95 23.85
CA LYS A 172 -26.94 -32.63 23.57
C LYS A 172 -25.54 -32.75 22.98
N ILE A 173 -24.72 -33.66 23.50
CA ILE A 173 -23.38 -33.96 22.96
C ILE A 173 -23.53 -34.45 21.51
N ALA A 174 -24.42 -35.42 21.25
CA ALA A 174 -24.65 -35.94 19.90
C ALA A 174 -25.11 -34.86 18.91
N ALA A 175 -25.94 -33.91 19.35
CA ALA A 175 -26.38 -32.77 18.53
C ALA A 175 -25.21 -31.83 18.20
N LEU A 176 -24.39 -31.46 19.19
CA LEU A 176 -23.21 -30.62 18.99
C LEU A 176 -22.16 -31.30 18.09
N GLU A 177 -21.92 -32.61 18.25
CA GLU A 177 -21.03 -33.37 17.37
C GLU A 177 -21.54 -33.41 15.92
N ALA A 178 -22.86 -33.49 15.72
CA ALA A 178 -23.45 -33.42 14.38
C ALA A 178 -23.25 -32.05 13.75
N GLU A 179 -23.42 -30.95 14.50
CA GLU A 179 -23.14 -29.59 14.03
C GLU A 179 -21.67 -29.42 13.65
N VAL A 180 -20.75 -29.92 14.48
CA VAL A 180 -19.31 -29.89 14.19
C VAL A 180 -19.00 -30.62 12.89
N ARG A 181 -19.56 -31.81 12.67
CA ARG A 181 -19.38 -32.57 11.41
C ARG A 181 -19.89 -31.81 10.20
N ILE A 182 -21.05 -31.16 10.31
CA ILE A 182 -21.62 -30.33 9.23
C ILE A 182 -20.67 -29.17 8.92
N MET A 183 -20.24 -28.42 9.94
CA MET A 183 -19.31 -27.29 9.74
C MET A 183 -17.99 -27.74 9.11
N GLN A 184 -17.42 -28.85 9.56
CA GLN A 184 -16.21 -29.43 8.99
C GLN A 184 -16.38 -29.79 7.51
N SER A 185 -17.51 -30.38 7.13
CA SER A 185 -17.81 -30.68 5.73
C SER A 185 -17.92 -29.43 4.86
N SER A 186 -18.53 -28.36 5.38
CA SER A 186 -18.64 -27.08 4.69
C SER A 186 -17.28 -26.40 4.51
N ILE A 187 -16.43 -26.45 5.54
CA ILE A 187 -15.05 -25.93 5.45
C ILE A 187 -14.26 -26.67 4.38
N GLN A 188 -14.35 -28.00 4.33
CA GLN A 188 -13.65 -28.79 3.32
C GLN A 188 -14.16 -28.47 1.90
N ALA A 189 -15.47 -28.39 1.69
CA ALA A 189 -16.04 -28.06 0.39
C ALA A 189 -15.60 -26.67 -0.11
N LEU A 190 -15.58 -25.67 0.78
CA LEU A 190 -15.07 -24.33 0.46
C LEU A 190 -13.57 -24.34 0.15
N ALA A 191 -12.78 -25.12 0.88
CA ALA A 191 -11.35 -25.25 0.60
C ALA A 191 -11.08 -25.87 -0.78
N ASP A 192 -11.85 -26.90 -1.16
CA ASP A 192 -11.76 -27.54 -2.47
C ASP A 192 -12.16 -26.58 -3.60
N GLU A 193 -13.19 -25.75 -3.40
CA GLU A 193 -13.60 -24.72 -4.35
C GLU A 193 -12.51 -23.67 -4.57
N VAL A 194 -11.91 -23.17 -3.47
CA VAL A 194 -10.79 -22.21 -3.53
C VAL A 194 -9.60 -22.81 -4.27
N ALA A 195 -9.24 -24.06 -3.97
CA ALA A 195 -8.16 -24.76 -4.66
C ALA A 195 -8.42 -24.89 -6.16
N GLY A 196 -9.66 -25.21 -6.55
CA GLY A 196 -10.08 -25.29 -7.96
C GLY A 196 -9.97 -23.96 -8.69
N VAL A 197 -10.40 -22.86 -8.06
CA VAL A 197 -10.29 -21.51 -8.64
C VAL A 197 -8.83 -21.10 -8.81
N LEU A 198 -7.97 -21.32 -7.81
CA LEU A 198 -6.54 -21.00 -7.90
C LEU A 198 -5.83 -21.79 -8.99
N ALA A 199 -6.15 -23.08 -9.16
CA ALA A 199 -5.62 -23.90 -10.24
C ALA A 199 -6.02 -23.34 -11.62
N ARG A 200 -7.28 -22.88 -11.75
CA ARG A 200 -7.77 -22.30 -13.00
C ARG A 200 -7.14 -20.94 -13.33
N ILE A 201 -6.92 -20.10 -12.32
CA ILE A 201 -6.17 -18.85 -12.47
C ILE A 201 -4.78 -19.15 -13.00
N LYS A 202 -4.06 -20.10 -12.40
CA LYS A 202 -2.71 -20.48 -12.86
C LYS A 202 -2.68 -20.90 -14.33
N VAL A 203 -3.60 -21.78 -14.74
CA VAL A 203 -3.71 -22.22 -16.14
C VAL A 203 -3.96 -21.04 -17.09
N LEU A 204 -4.87 -20.13 -16.72
CA LEU A 204 -5.18 -18.96 -17.54
C LEU A 204 -4.02 -17.97 -17.62
N THR A 205 -3.28 -17.77 -16.53
CA THR A 205 -2.06 -16.95 -16.51
C THR A 205 -0.97 -17.55 -17.40
N ASP A 206 -0.75 -18.87 -17.32
CA ASP A 206 0.21 -19.57 -18.17
C ASP A 206 -0.17 -19.45 -19.66
N GLN A 207 -1.46 -19.59 -19.99
CA GLN A 207 -1.98 -19.38 -21.35
C GLN A 207 -1.82 -17.93 -21.82
N SER A 208 -2.12 -16.95 -20.96
CA SER A 208 -1.90 -15.53 -21.27
C SER A 208 -0.43 -15.26 -21.60
N GLY A 209 0.50 -15.79 -20.80
CA GLY A 209 1.92 -15.66 -21.06
C GLY A 209 2.38 -16.37 -22.35
N GLN A 210 1.72 -17.46 -22.76
CA GLN A 210 1.94 -18.08 -24.07
C GLN A 210 1.44 -17.19 -25.22
N PHE A 211 0.26 -16.57 -25.07
CA PHE A 211 -0.28 -15.66 -26.07
C PHE A 211 0.53 -14.36 -26.20
N GLU A 212 1.03 -13.80 -25.10
CA GLU A 212 1.96 -12.66 -25.14
C GLU A 212 3.24 -12.99 -25.90
N LYS A 213 3.82 -14.18 -25.69
CA LYS A 213 4.99 -14.64 -26.46
C LYS A 213 4.68 -14.81 -27.94
N LEU A 214 3.49 -15.30 -28.28
CA LEU A 214 3.04 -15.39 -29.67
C LEU A 214 2.83 -14.01 -30.31
N SER A 215 2.39 -13.01 -29.53
CA SER A 215 2.21 -11.64 -30.02
C SER A 215 3.52 -10.91 -30.38
N ALA A 216 4.67 -11.45 -29.96
CA ALA A 216 5.98 -10.91 -30.32
C ALA A 216 6.39 -11.23 -31.77
N TYR A 217 5.70 -12.16 -32.44
CA TYR A 217 5.94 -12.48 -33.84
C TYR A 217 4.98 -11.67 -34.72
N GLU A 218 5.54 -10.86 -35.63
CA GLU A 218 4.74 -10.01 -36.53
C GLU A 218 4.22 -10.77 -37.75
N SER A 219 4.89 -11.86 -38.14
CA SER A 219 4.50 -12.71 -39.26
C SER A 219 4.58 -14.19 -38.90
N PHE A 220 3.64 -15.00 -39.42
CA PHE A 220 3.67 -16.46 -39.24
C PHE A 220 4.94 -17.11 -39.83
N SER A 221 5.56 -16.46 -40.82
CA SER A 221 6.83 -16.90 -41.42
C SER A 221 8.00 -16.93 -40.43
N ASP A 222 7.93 -16.18 -39.33
CA ASP A 222 8.95 -16.17 -38.27
C ASP A 222 8.87 -17.42 -37.39
N ILE A 223 7.72 -18.10 -37.42
CA ILE A 223 7.45 -19.37 -36.74
C ILE A 223 7.65 -20.53 -37.72
N ASP A 224 7.19 -20.37 -38.96
CA ASP A 224 7.26 -21.38 -40.04
C ASP A 224 8.43 -21.15 -41.00
N TRP A 225 9.64 -21.30 -40.47
CA TRP A 225 10.88 -21.18 -41.25
C TRP A 225 11.02 -22.27 -42.33
N ALA A 226 10.36 -23.41 -42.17
CA ALA A 226 10.48 -24.54 -43.09
C ALA A 226 9.89 -24.23 -44.47
N SER A 227 8.75 -23.54 -44.51
CA SER A 227 8.12 -23.09 -45.76
C SER A 227 9.00 -22.08 -46.50
N VAL A 228 9.59 -21.12 -45.78
CA VAL A 228 10.51 -20.12 -46.34
C VAL A 228 11.78 -20.78 -46.89
N ALA A 229 12.33 -21.79 -46.19
CA ALA A 229 13.50 -22.52 -46.64
C ALA A 229 13.24 -23.30 -47.94
N LEU A 230 12.06 -23.93 -48.07
CA LEU A 230 11.66 -24.64 -49.30
C LEU A 230 11.53 -23.69 -50.49
N ASP A 231 10.99 -22.49 -50.29
CA ASP A 231 10.88 -21.48 -51.34
C ASP A 231 12.26 -20.98 -51.81
N ILE A 232 13.20 -20.81 -50.86
CA ILE A 232 14.59 -20.44 -51.17
C ILE A 232 15.27 -21.54 -52.00
N ASP A 233 15.17 -22.80 -51.59
CA ASP A 233 15.76 -23.92 -52.32
C ASP A 233 15.19 -24.02 -53.75
N ALA A 234 13.88 -23.80 -53.92
CA ALA A 234 13.25 -23.78 -55.24
C ALA A 234 13.78 -22.64 -56.13
N LEU A 235 13.95 -21.44 -55.58
CA LEU A 235 14.50 -20.29 -56.31
C LEU A 235 15.99 -20.43 -56.63
N GLU A 236 16.77 -21.05 -55.74
CA GLU A 236 18.18 -21.35 -55.99
C GLU A 236 18.36 -22.40 -57.09
N GLU A 237 17.51 -23.43 -57.09
CA GLU A 237 17.47 -24.44 -58.16
C GLU A 237 17.08 -23.82 -59.50
N GLU A 238 16.06 -22.96 -59.53
CA GLU A 238 15.67 -22.21 -60.73
C GLU A 238 16.82 -21.32 -61.23
N ARG A 239 17.50 -20.60 -60.31
CA ARG A 239 18.69 -19.80 -60.64
C ARG A 239 19.80 -20.66 -61.21
N ARG A 240 20.04 -21.85 -60.65
CA ARG A 240 21.06 -22.79 -61.14
C ARG A 240 20.73 -23.24 -62.56
N ILE A 241 19.49 -23.66 -62.81
CA ILE A 241 19.01 -24.09 -64.13
C ILE A 241 19.16 -22.96 -65.17
N LEU A 242 18.80 -21.71 -64.82
CA LEU A 242 18.94 -20.55 -65.71
C LEU A 242 20.41 -20.17 -65.97
N THR A 243 21.31 -20.42 -65.00
CA THR A 243 22.73 -20.09 -65.12
C THR A 243 23.51 -21.18 -65.88
N GLU A 244 23.11 -22.44 -65.74
CA GLU A 244 23.70 -23.60 -66.40
C GLU A 244 23.15 -23.81 -67.83
N GLY A 245 21.91 -23.38 -68.11
CA GLY A 245 21.27 -23.45 -69.43
C GLY A 245 21.88 -22.58 -70.53
N SER A 246 23.09 -22.05 -70.34
CA SER A 246 23.78 -21.21 -71.32
C SER A 246 25.18 -21.70 -71.71
N ASP A 247 25.24 -22.92 -72.25
CA ASP A 247 26.42 -23.40 -72.99
C ASP A 247 26.73 -22.52 -74.21
N VAL A 248 25.72 -21.83 -74.76
CA VAL A 248 25.88 -20.83 -75.83
C VAL A 248 26.65 -19.59 -75.34
N LEU A 249 26.43 -19.13 -74.09
CA LEU A 249 27.21 -18.01 -73.52
C LEU A 249 28.65 -18.39 -73.20
N LYS A 250 28.92 -19.63 -72.77
CA LYS A 250 30.30 -20.11 -72.57
C LYS A 250 31.08 -20.17 -73.89
N ALA A 251 30.47 -20.70 -74.95
CA ALA A 251 31.09 -20.77 -76.28
C ALA A 251 31.30 -19.39 -76.92
N LEU A 252 30.37 -18.45 -76.73
CA LEU A 252 30.50 -17.07 -77.20
C LEU A 252 31.56 -16.27 -76.40
N ARG A 253 31.67 -16.48 -75.09
CA ARG A 253 32.73 -15.85 -74.27
C ARG A 253 34.13 -16.33 -74.64
N ALA A 254 34.29 -17.61 -74.95
CA ALA A 254 35.57 -18.16 -75.43
C ALA A 254 35.97 -17.52 -76.77
N ARG A 255 35.05 -17.49 -77.75
CA ARG A 255 35.29 -16.81 -79.04
C ARG A 255 35.55 -15.30 -78.90
N GLN A 256 34.90 -14.64 -77.95
CA GLN A 256 35.13 -13.22 -77.65
C GLN A 256 36.51 -12.99 -77.03
N GLN A 257 36.96 -13.86 -76.13
CA GLN A 257 38.29 -13.74 -75.52
C GLN A 257 39.40 -13.98 -76.54
N ASP A 258 39.25 -14.98 -77.42
CA ASP A 258 40.25 -15.26 -78.46
C ASP A 258 40.35 -14.10 -79.47
N ALA A 259 39.21 -13.59 -79.95
CA ALA A 259 39.19 -12.43 -80.85
C ALA A 259 39.67 -11.13 -80.17
N ALA A 260 39.42 -10.97 -78.87
CA ALA A 260 39.91 -9.82 -78.10
C ALA A 260 41.43 -9.89 -77.88
N ALA A 261 42.00 -11.08 -77.69
CA ALA A 261 43.44 -11.28 -77.55
C ALA A 261 44.18 -10.98 -78.86
N GLU A 262 43.66 -11.49 -79.99
CA GLU A 262 44.21 -11.24 -81.33
C GLU A 262 44.11 -9.74 -81.71
N SER A 263 42.98 -9.11 -81.40
CA SER A 263 42.82 -7.66 -81.60
C SER A 263 43.74 -6.83 -80.71
N ARG A 264 44.10 -7.30 -79.51
CA ARG A 264 45.01 -6.59 -78.60
C ARG A 264 46.47 -6.65 -79.10
N ASP A 265 46.91 -7.81 -79.59
CA ASP A 265 48.25 -7.98 -80.15
C ASP A 265 48.43 -7.15 -81.44
N LEU A 266 47.45 -7.18 -82.34
CA LEU A 266 47.46 -6.36 -83.55
C LEU A 266 47.36 -4.86 -83.23
N ARG A 267 46.55 -4.45 -82.24
CA ARG A 267 46.51 -3.05 -81.78
C ARG A 267 47.81 -2.61 -81.14
N SER A 268 48.48 -3.46 -80.36
CA SER A 268 49.76 -3.12 -79.76
C SER A 268 50.84 -2.90 -80.82
N LYS A 269 50.88 -3.74 -81.86
CA LYS A 269 51.81 -3.59 -82.99
C LYS A 269 51.48 -2.36 -83.84
N LEU A 270 50.19 -2.09 -84.05
CA LEU A 270 49.73 -0.87 -84.72
C LEU A 270 50.09 0.37 -83.91
N GLU A 271 49.75 0.42 -82.61
CA GLU A 271 50.05 1.51 -81.68
C GLU A 271 51.54 1.78 -81.56
N ALA A 272 52.40 0.76 -81.58
CA ALA A 272 53.84 0.99 -81.57
C ALA A 272 54.32 1.70 -82.86
N ALA A 273 53.79 1.30 -84.02
CA ALA A 273 54.12 1.91 -85.30
C ALA A 273 53.48 3.30 -85.48
N THR A 274 52.20 3.48 -85.12
CA THR A 274 51.53 4.78 -85.14
C THR A 274 52.07 5.71 -84.07
N ASN A 275 52.56 5.26 -82.92
CA ASN A 275 53.20 6.15 -81.95
C ASN A 275 54.56 6.66 -82.42
N GLU A 276 55.34 5.87 -83.16
CA GLU A 276 56.60 6.34 -83.75
C GLU A 276 56.34 7.30 -84.92
N GLU A 277 55.39 6.99 -85.80
CA GLU A 277 54.96 7.88 -86.88
C GLU A 277 54.30 9.16 -86.33
N ALA A 278 53.43 9.03 -85.32
CA ALA A 278 52.79 10.16 -84.65
C ALA A 278 53.83 11.01 -83.93
N LYS A 279 54.81 10.46 -83.20
CA LYS A 279 55.84 11.30 -82.56
C LYS A 279 56.63 12.13 -83.56
N LEU A 280 56.96 11.57 -84.72
CA LEU A 280 57.71 12.27 -85.76
C LEU A 280 56.84 13.25 -86.56
N SER A 281 55.60 12.89 -86.90
CA SER A 281 54.63 13.79 -87.55
C SER A 281 54.18 14.89 -86.60
N GLU A 282 53.87 14.57 -85.35
CA GLU A 282 53.53 15.51 -84.29
C GLU A 282 54.69 16.47 -84.05
N ARG A 283 55.95 16.03 -84.05
CA ARG A 283 57.07 16.97 -83.88
C ARG A 283 57.21 17.94 -85.06
N ARG A 284 56.96 17.49 -86.28
CA ARG A 284 56.99 18.34 -87.49
C ARG A 284 55.79 19.28 -87.54
N ASP A 285 54.60 18.75 -87.30
CA ASP A 285 53.35 19.48 -87.30
C ASP A 285 53.27 20.43 -86.11
N GLU A 286 53.85 20.11 -84.95
CA GLU A 286 53.99 21.00 -83.78
C GLU A 286 54.86 22.22 -84.13
N LEU A 287 55.96 22.03 -84.85
CA LEU A 287 56.82 23.14 -85.26
C LEU A 287 56.18 24.00 -86.36
N GLN A 288 55.45 23.40 -87.30
CA GLN A 288 54.66 24.12 -88.31
C GLN A 288 53.44 24.83 -87.70
N ARG A 289 52.73 24.16 -86.77
CA ARG A 289 51.62 24.73 -86.01
C ARG A 289 52.09 25.85 -85.10
N ARG A 290 53.23 25.73 -84.42
CA ARG A 290 53.77 26.83 -83.60
C ARG A 290 54.06 28.08 -84.41
N ARG A 291 54.53 27.92 -85.65
CA ARG A 291 54.76 29.04 -86.55
C ARG A 291 53.45 29.62 -87.09
N ALA A 292 52.53 28.77 -87.55
CA ALA A 292 51.23 29.21 -88.05
C ALA A 292 50.36 29.82 -86.94
N ALA A 293 50.36 29.26 -85.73
CA ALA A 293 49.67 29.77 -84.56
C ALA A 293 50.27 31.09 -84.08
N ALA A 294 51.60 31.25 -84.11
CA ALA A 294 52.21 32.55 -83.82
C ALA A 294 51.82 33.62 -84.87
N GLU A 295 51.73 33.25 -86.15
CA GLU A 295 51.27 34.14 -87.23
C GLU A 295 49.76 34.44 -87.12
N GLU A 296 48.95 33.46 -86.71
CA GLU A 296 47.50 33.57 -86.53
C GLU A 296 47.10 34.32 -85.25
N ASP A 297 47.73 34.04 -84.10
CA ASP A 297 47.52 34.75 -82.83
C ASP A 297 47.89 36.23 -82.94
N THR A 298 48.89 36.57 -83.77
CA THR A 298 49.25 37.96 -84.06
C THR A 298 48.25 38.65 -84.99
N SER A 299 47.49 37.88 -85.78
CA SER A 299 46.47 38.38 -86.72
C SER A 299 45.04 38.42 -86.15
N ASN A 300 44.74 37.58 -85.16
CA ASN A 300 43.42 37.42 -84.55
C ASN A 300 43.10 38.43 -83.45
N VAL A 301 44.09 39.19 -82.99
CA VAL A 301 43.89 40.22 -81.98
C VAL A 301 44.05 41.57 -82.63
N SER A 302 42.95 42.32 -82.74
CA SER A 302 43.04 43.69 -83.25
C SER A 302 43.72 44.59 -82.22
N ASP A 303 44.42 45.64 -82.68
CA ASP A 303 45.08 46.61 -81.80
C ASP A 303 44.10 47.26 -80.80
N GLU A 304 42.81 47.34 -81.14
CA GLU A 304 41.74 47.83 -80.27
C GLU A 304 41.35 46.85 -79.16
N GLN A 305 41.29 45.54 -79.43
CA GLN A 305 41.04 44.51 -78.42
C GLN A 305 42.20 44.39 -77.44
N LEU A 306 43.44 44.48 -77.95
CA LEU A 306 44.63 44.59 -77.13
C LEU A 306 44.56 45.83 -76.22
N ALA A 307 44.17 46.99 -76.75
CA ALA A 307 44.06 48.23 -75.98
C ALA A 307 42.98 48.17 -74.86
N GLN A 308 41.88 47.44 -75.07
CA GLN A 308 40.83 47.25 -74.04
C GLN A 308 41.19 46.23 -72.96
N ALA A 309 41.94 45.16 -73.30
CA ALA A 309 42.32 44.11 -72.34
C ALA A 309 43.56 44.49 -71.51
N ARG A 310 44.42 45.37 -72.04
CA ARG A 310 45.67 45.83 -71.41
C ARG A 310 45.50 46.41 -70.00
N PRO A 311 44.49 47.25 -69.69
CA PRO A 311 44.30 47.80 -68.34
C PRO A 311 44.01 46.74 -67.27
N THR A 312 43.45 45.58 -67.64
CA THR A 312 43.14 44.49 -66.71
C THR A 312 44.28 43.46 -66.64
N LEU A 313 44.93 43.17 -67.78
CA LEU A 313 46.00 42.18 -67.87
C LEU A 313 47.37 42.71 -67.45
N ASP A 314 47.68 43.99 -67.68
CA ASP A 314 48.97 44.56 -67.32
C ASP A 314 49.23 44.61 -65.79
N PRO A 315 48.25 44.96 -64.93
CA PRO A 315 48.42 44.87 -63.47
C PRO A 315 48.65 43.42 -62.99
N LEU A 316 47.89 42.46 -63.52
CA LEU A 316 48.01 41.04 -63.17
C LEU A 316 49.36 40.47 -63.64
N ARG A 317 49.81 40.85 -64.84
CA ARG A 317 51.14 40.50 -65.35
C ARG A 317 52.24 41.11 -64.48
N ALA A 318 52.10 42.37 -64.08
CA ALA A 318 53.08 43.06 -63.23
C ALA A 318 53.14 42.47 -61.81
N GLU A 319 52.00 42.04 -61.25
CA GLU A 319 51.90 41.33 -59.97
C GLU A 319 52.62 39.97 -60.02
N ILE A 320 52.41 39.19 -61.09
CA ILE A 320 52.89 37.80 -61.19
C ILE A 320 54.35 37.72 -61.67
N LEU A 321 54.77 38.54 -62.64
CA LEU A 321 56.09 38.47 -63.28
C LEU A 321 57.08 39.56 -62.81
N GLY A 322 56.63 40.60 -62.10
CA GLY A 322 57.50 41.70 -61.64
C GLY A 322 58.19 42.48 -62.78
N GLN A 323 59.47 42.84 -62.60
CA GLN A 323 60.27 43.61 -63.57
C GLN A 323 61.08 42.75 -64.58
N GLN A 324 60.70 41.49 -64.81
CA GLN A 324 61.52 40.59 -65.63
C GLN A 324 61.35 40.88 -67.15
N LYS A 325 62.46 40.96 -67.89
CA LYS A 325 62.46 41.19 -69.36
C LYS A 325 62.04 39.92 -70.12
N LEU A 326 61.31 40.09 -71.22
CA LEU A 326 60.84 39.01 -72.12
C LEU A 326 61.84 38.79 -73.26
N THR A 327 62.20 37.53 -73.55
CA THR A 327 63.03 37.10 -74.70
C THR A 327 62.28 36.05 -75.51
N ILE A 328 62.64 35.85 -76.79
CA ILE A 328 61.95 34.89 -77.70
C ILE A 328 61.85 33.49 -77.11
N GLU A 329 62.89 33.04 -76.41
CA GLU A 329 62.92 31.72 -75.75
C GLU A 329 62.14 31.67 -74.44
N SER A 330 61.93 32.82 -73.78
CA SER A 330 61.24 32.91 -72.48
C SER A 330 59.80 33.43 -72.56
N CYS A 331 59.33 33.89 -73.73
CA CYS A 331 57.95 34.37 -73.89
C CYS A 331 56.92 33.27 -73.60
N ASN A 332 57.11 32.06 -74.15
CA ASN A 332 56.18 30.96 -73.92
C ASN A 332 56.23 30.43 -72.48
N SER A 333 57.41 30.41 -71.85
CA SER A 333 57.50 30.01 -70.45
C SER A 333 56.83 31.03 -69.53
N ARG A 334 57.01 32.33 -69.79
CA ARG A 334 56.40 33.41 -69.01
C ARG A 334 54.88 33.53 -69.21
N GLU A 335 54.40 33.26 -70.43
CA GLU A 335 52.97 33.14 -70.72
C GLU A 335 52.37 31.94 -69.98
N SER A 336 53.07 30.81 -69.99
CA SER A 336 52.70 29.64 -69.19
C SER A 336 52.71 29.91 -67.68
N ASP A 337 53.66 30.71 -67.16
CA ASP A 337 53.72 31.06 -65.73
C ASP A 337 52.52 31.91 -65.31
N VAL A 338 52.15 32.92 -66.10
CA VAL A 338 50.98 33.77 -65.83
C VAL A 338 49.68 32.97 -65.96
N ARG A 339 49.56 32.14 -67.00
CA ARG A 339 48.41 31.26 -67.18
C ARG A 339 48.28 30.28 -66.02
N LYS A 340 49.40 29.68 -65.59
CA LYS A 340 49.42 28.76 -64.45
C LYS A 340 49.01 29.44 -63.15
N ALA A 341 49.53 30.63 -62.84
CA ALA A 341 49.15 31.36 -61.64
C ALA A 341 47.65 31.74 -61.63
N LEU A 342 47.08 32.11 -62.79
CA LEU A 342 45.64 32.37 -62.92
C LEU A 342 44.83 31.08 -62.79
N GLN A 343 45.28 29.98 -63.39
CA GLN A 343 44.64 28.68 -63.27
C GLN A 343 44.68 28.17 -61.82
N ASP A 344 45.80 28.30 -61.12
CA ASP A 344 45.95 27.93 -59.71
C ASP A 344 44.99 28.75 -58.82
N ARG A 345 44.78 30.05 -59.14
CA ARG A 345 43.76 30.87 -58.46
C ARG A 345 42.34 30.38 -58.75
N ILE A 346 42.04 30.02 -60.00
CA ILE A 346 40.74 29.45 -60.39
C ILE A 346 40.51 28.12 -59.67
N ASP A 347 41.49 27.23 -59.69
CA ASP A 347 41.44 25.91 -59.08
C ASP A 347 41.29 26.00 -57.56
N THR A 348 41.99 26.95 -56.91
CA THR A 348 41.84 27.22 -55.47
C THR A 348 40.42 27.68 -55.13
N ARG A 349 39.83 28.55 -55.97
CA ARG A 349 38.45 29.02 -55.79
C ARG A 349 37.43 27.93 -56.08
N GLN A 350 37.66 27.11 -57.09
CA GLN A 350 36.82 25.94 -57.40
C GLN A 350 36.90 24.87 -56.31
N ALA A 351 38.08 24.59 -55.77
CA ALA A 351 38.28 23.69 -54.64
C ALA A 351 37.54 24.21 -53.39
N SER A 352 37.63 25.52 -53.13
CA SER A 352 36.88 26.16 -52.05
C SER A 352 35.36 26.03 -52.24
N LEU A 353 34.86 26.25 -53.47
CA LEU A 353 33.44 26.08 -53.81
C LEU A 353 32.98 24.62 -53.64
N ARG A 354 33.76 23.64 -54.10
CA ARG A 354 33.47 22.21 -53.91
C ARG A 354 33.43 21.84 -52.43
N ALA A 355 34.43 22.26 -51.65
CA ALA A 355 34.49 21.99 -50.22
C ALA A 355 33.36 22.66 -49.42
N LEU A 356 32.85 23.82 -49.87
CA LEU A 356 31.66 24.46 -49.30
C LEU A 356 30.39 23.69 -49.68
N GLY A 357 30.25 23.28 -50.94
CA GLY A 357 29.11 22.48 -51.41
C GLY A 357 29.02 21.12 -50.71
N GLU A 358 30.13 20.41 -50.57
CA GLU A 358 30.18 19.14 -49.83
C GLU A 358 29.80 19.29 -48.36
N ARG A 359 30.22 20.39 -47.71
CA ARG A 359 29.84 20.70 -46.33
C ARG A 359 28.34 20.95 -46.23
N LEU A 360 27.77 21.72 -47.15
CA LEU A 360 26.35 22.03 -47.19
C LEU A 360 25.51 20.75 -47.35
N VAL A 361 25.85 19.92 -48.33
CA VAL A 361 25.19 18.64 -48.58
C VAL A 361 25.29 17.69 -47.38
N ARG A 362 26.45 17.66 -46.71
CA ARG A 362 26.62 16.84 -45.50
C ARG A 362 25.69 17.28 -44.37
N THR A 363 25.61 18.59 -44.09
CA THR A 363 24.70 19.13 -43.07
C THR A 363 23.23 18.88 -43.43
N MET A 364 22.85 19.01 -44.70
CA MET A 364 21.50 18.70 -45.20
C MET A 364 21.15 17.21 -45.00
N ARG A 365 22.10 16.31 -45.31
CA ARG A 365 21.93 14.87 -45.11
C ARG A 365 21.85 14.49 -43.63
N ASP A 366 22.68 15.09 -42.79
CA ASP A 366 22.64 14.87 -41.34
C ASP A 366 21.30 15.34 -40.74
N TYR A 367 20.75 16.45 -41.23
CA TYR A 367 19.42 16.92 -40.85
C TYR A 367 18.31 15.97 -41.34
N GLY A 368 18.34 15.56 -42.62
CA GLY A 368 17.35 14.65 -43.18
C GLY A 368 17.35 13.26 -42.54
N ASN A 369 18.53 12.73 -42.21
CA ASN A 369 18.64 11.47 -41.47
C ASN A 369 18.06 11.55 -40.05
N ARG A 370 18.11 12.73 -39.42
CA ARG A 370 17.60 12.93 -38.06
C ARG A 370 16.09 13.19 -38.03
N TYR A 371 15.52 13.69 -39.13
CA TYR A 371 14.11 14.09 -39.27
C TYR A 371 13.54 13.60 -40.61
N GLN A 372 13.46 12.27 -40.75
CA GLN A 372 13.11 11.61 -42.02
C GLN A 372 11.67 11.84 -42.47
N GLU A 373 10.73 12.08 -41.54
CA GLU A 373 9.32 12.29 -41.90
C GLU A 373 9.11 13.67 -42.52
N GLU A 374 9.77 14.69 -41.99
CA GLU A 374 9.65 16.09 -42.41
C GLU A 374 10.48 16.43 -43.65
N THR A 375 11.49 15.60 -43.98
CA THR A 375 12.40 15.80 -45.12
C THR A 375 12.17 14.82 -46.26
N ARG A 376 11.08 14.06 -46.24
CA ARG A 376 10.79 13.00 -47.22
C ARG A 376 10.74 13.49 -48.67
N ASP A 377 10.29 14.72 -48.88
CA ASP A 377 10.10 15.34 -50.21
C ASP A 377 11.24 16.30 -50.61
N VAL A 378 12.31 16.40 -49.80
CA VAL A 378 13.42 17.35 -50.00
C VAL A 378 14.73 16.60 -50.15
N ASP A 379 15.42 16.80 -51.27
CA ASP A 379 16.71 16.15 -51.54
C ASP A 379 17.89 16.89 -50.87
N ALA A 380 18.94 16.16 -50.50
CA ALA A 380 20.15 16.73 -49.91
C ALA A 380 21.11 17.23 -51.00
N SER A 381 20.74 18.31 -51.68
CA SER A 381 21.54 18.93 -52.75
C SER A 381 21.66 20.45 -52.58
N VAL A 382 22.65 21.06 -53.24
CA VAL A 382 22.84 22.53 -53.19
C VAL A 382 21.65 23.26 -53.82
N ASP A 383 21.01 22.66 -54.83
CA ASP A 383 19.86 23.24 -55.53
C ASP A 383 18.59 23.25 -54.65
N ALA A 384 18.51 22.34 -53.66
CA ALA A 384 17.42 22.30 -52.68
C ALA A 384 17.56 23.33 -51.54
N ALA A 385 18.57 24.22 -51.57
CA ALA A 385 18.82 25.17 -50.49
C ALA A 385 17.61 26.07 -50.16
N ASP A 386 16.78 26.41 -51.15
CA ASP A 386 15.59 27.24 -50.94
C ASP A 386 14.44 26.47 -50.27
N GLU A 387 14.41 25.14 -50.35
CA GLU A 387 13.45 24.29 -49.63
C GLU A 387 13.80 24.22 -48.14
N TYR A 388 15.07 23.99 -47.80
CA TYR A 388 15.54 24.05 -46.42
C TYR A 388 15.35 25.43 -45.77
N ARG A 389 15.50 26.52 -46.55
CA ARG A 389 15.16 27.88 -46.06
C ARG A 389 13.68 28.02 -45.74
N ARG A 390 12.79 27.50 -46.59
CA ARG A 390 11.33 27.51 -46.33
C ARG A 390 10.96 26.69 -45.09
N MET A 391 11.60 25.54 -44.88
CA MET A 391 11.42 24.74 -43.66
C MET A 391 11.85 25.51 -42.42
N LEU A 392 12.99 26.21 -42.47
CA LEU A 392 13.44 27.08 -41.38
C LEU A 392 12.43 28.20 -41.10
N THR A 393 11.91 28.84 -42.15
CA THR A 393 10.89 29.89 -42.02
C THR A 393 9.61 29.35 -41.36
N SER A 394 9.05 28.22 -41.82
CA SER A 394 7.87 27.62 -41.19
C SER A 394 8.12 27.18 -39.75
N LEU A 395 9.31 26.64 -39.45
CA LEU A 395 9.71 26.32 -38.07
C LEU A 395 9.77 27.55 -37.19
N CYS A 396 10.36 28.66 -37.66
CA CYS A 396 10.49 29.88 -36.88
C CYS A 396 9.17 30.66 -36.74
N GLU A 397 8.34 30.70 -37.79
CA GLU A 397 7.15 31.55 -37.84
C GLU A 397 5.87 30.85 -37.37
N GLU A 398 5.73 29.54 -37.61
CA GLU A 398 4.50 28.78 -37.31
C GLU A 398 4.74 27.72 -36.24
N GLY A 399 5.78 26.90 -36.41
CA GLY A 399 6.07 25.77 -35.53
C GLY A 399 6.44 26.19 -34.11
N LEU A 400 7.48 27.01 -33.98
CA LEU A 400 8.02 27.43 -32.69
C LEU A 400 7.01 28.22 -31.86
N PRO A 401 6.26 29.22 -32.40
CA PRO A 401 5.25 29.92 -31.63
C PRO A 401 4.11 29.02 -31.18
N ARG A 402 3.67 28.07 -32.03
CA ARG A 402 2.62 27.10 -31.66
C ARG A 402 3.08 26.15 -30.57
N PHE A 403 4.31 25.63 -30.65
CA PHE A 403 4.87 24.74 -29.64
C PHE A 403 5.14 25.48 -28.32
N GLU A 404 5.61 26.72 -28.38
CA GLU A 404 5.79 27.58 -27.21
C GLU A 404 4.43 27.86 -26.53
N ALA A 405 3.39 28.21 -27.29
CA ALA A 405 2.04 28.42 -26.77
C ALA A 405 1.44 27.13 -26.17
N ARG A 406 1.61 25.99 -26.84
CA ARG A 406 1.15 24.69 -26.33
C ARG A 406 1.91 24.26 -25.07
N PHE A 407 3.23 24.50 -25.02
CA PHE A 407 4.04 24.26 -23.85
C PHE A 407 3.59 25.13 -22.68
N LYS A 408 3.32 26.42 -22.90
CA LYS A 408 2.75 27.33 -21.90
C LYS A 408 1.39 26.83 -21.39
N ALA A 409 0.50 26.38 -22.28
CA ALA A 409 -0.79 25.83 -21.89
C ALA A 409 -0.62 24.56 -21.02
N LEU A 410 0.19 23.60 -21.45
CA LEU A 410 0.45 22.37 -20.68
C LEU A 410 1.12 22.64 -19.32
N LEU A 411 2.03 23.61 -19.27
CA LEU A 411 2.70 24.02 -18.04
C LEU A 411 1.71 24.65 -17.04
N ASN A 412 0.91 25.62 -17.50
CA ASN A 412 0.01 26.37 -16.65
C ASN A 412 -1.24 25.58 -16.26
N GLU A 413 -1.85 24.83 -17.20
CA GLU A 413 -3.11 24.11 -16.95
C GLU A 413 -2.91 22.79 -16.21
N ASN A 414 -1.89 22.00 -16.55
CA ASN A 414 -1.72 20.65 -16.00
C ASN A 414 -0.66 20.60 -14.90
N ALA A 415 0.59 20.99 -15.20
CA ALA A 415 1.68 20.74 -14.26
C ALA A 415 1.56 21.56 -12.96
N ILE A 416 1.31 22.87 -13.07
CA ILE A 416 1.21 23.74 -11.87
C ILE A 416 -0.08 23.42 -11.08
N ARG A 417 -1.20 23.14 -11.75
CA ARG A 417 -2.46 22.77 -11.09
C ARG A 417 -2.32 21.47 -10.30
N GLU A 418 -1.67 20.45 -10.86
CA GLU A 418 -1.42 19.18 -10.17
C GLU A 418 -0.49 19.36 -8.96
N VAL A 419 0.58 20.16 -9.09
CA VAL A 419 1.47 20.49 -7.96
C VAL A 419 0.74 21.30 -6.86
N ALA A 420 -0.12 22.23 -7.25
CA ALA A 420 -0.96 22.98 -6.31
C ALA A 420 -2.00 22.07 -5.63
N GLY A 421 -2.57 21.11 -6.34
CA GLY A 421 -3.46 20.08 -5.79
C GLY A 421 -2.73 19.19 -4.78
N PHE A 422 -1.52 18.75 -5.13
CA PHE A 422 -0.66 17.96 -4.25
C PHE A 422 -0.27 18.72 -2.97
N GLN A 423 0.19 19.96 -3.09
CA GLN A 423 0.48 20.82 -1.94
C GLN A 423 -0.77 21.03 -1.07
N SER A 424 -1.94 21.23 -1.70
CA SER A 424 -3.20 21.39 -0.98
C SER A 424 -3.56 20.14 -0.18
N LYS A 425 -3.34 18.94 -0.76
CA LYS A 425 -3.57 17.68 -0.07
C LYS A 425 -2.64 17.49 1.13
N LEU A 426 -1.35 17.83 0.99
CA LEU A 426 -0.41 17.79 2.11
C LEU A 426 -0.81 18.75 3.25
N ARG A 427 -1.29 19.95 2.92
CA ARG A 427 -1.82 20.91 3.92
C ARG A 427 -3.11 20.43 4.59
N GLU A 428 -3.96 19.68 3.87
CA GLU A 428 -5.16 19.08 4.44
C GLU A 428 -4.80 18.01 5.48
N GLU A 429 -3.82 17.14 5.18
CA GLU A 429 -3.31 16.15 6.13
C GLU A 429 -2.59 16.83 7.32
N GLU A 430 -1.84 17.91 7.07
CA GLU A 430 -1.22 18.73 8.13
C GLU A 430 -2.29 19.28 9.09
N ARG A 431 -3.38 19.85 8.54
CA ARG A 431 -4.51 20.33 9.34
C ARG A 431 -5.18 19.19 10.10
N THR A 432 -5.40 18.05 9.44
CA THR A 432 -6.00 16.87 10.07
C THR A 432 -5.20 16.42 11.29
N ILE A 433 -3.87 16.38 11.20
CA ILE A 433 -3.02 16.06 12.37
C ILE A 433 -3.21 17.10 13.49
N ARG A 434 -3.24 18.39 13.15
CA ARG A 434 -3.44 19.47 14.13
C ARG A 434 -4.80 19.38 14.82
N ASP A 435 -5.88 19.15 14.07
CA ASP A 435 -7.24 19.02 14.59
C ASP A 435 -7.38 17.79 15.52
N ARG A 436 -6.70 16.69 15.17
CA ARG A 436 -6.63 15.49 16.03
C ARG A 436 -5.92 15.77 17.36
N ILE A 437 -4.82 16.52 17.32
CA ILE A 437 -4.09 16.92 18.54
C ILE A 437 -4.94 17.87 19.38
N GLU A 438 -5.66 18.79 18.76
CA GLU A 438 -6.59 19.67 19.49
C GLU A 438 -7.70 18.88 20.18
N THR A 439 -8.25 17.87 19.50
CA THR A 439 -9.23 16.94 20.10
C THR A 439 -8.64 16.15 21.27
N ASN A 440 -7.41 15.66 21.13
CA ASN A 440 -6.69 14.97 22.20
C ASN A 440 -6.45 15.91 23.40
N ASN A 441 -6.00 17.14 23.14
CA ASN A 441 -5.81 18.17 24.16
C ASN A 441 -7.10 18.54 24.88
N ALA A 442 -8.24 18.54 24.20
CA ALA A 442 -9.54 18.73 24.86
C ALA A 442 -9.81 17.63 25.90
N SER A 443 -9.46 16.38 25.58
CA SER A 443 -9.57 15.24 26.51
C SER A 443 -8.57 15.32 27.66
N LEU A 444 -7.34 15.78 27.37
CA LEU A 444 -6.26 15.97 28.35
C LEU A 444 -6.54 17.10 29.35
N ARG A 445 -7.27 18.14 28.96
CA ARG A 445 -7.62 19.24 29.86
C ARG A 445 -8.36 18.75 31.10
N ASP A 446 -9.20 17.73 31.00
CA ASP A 446 -9.96 17.21 32.13
C ASP A 446 -9.14 16.34 33.09
N ILE A 447 -7.89 16.03 32.74
CA ILE A 447 -7.00 15.20 33.53
C ILE A 447 -6.06 16.13 34.31
N ASP A 448 -6.14 16.06 35.63
CA ASP A 448 -5.22 16.79 36.49
C ASP A 448 -3.85 16.12 36.46
N TYR A 449 -2.81 16.87 36.08
CA TYR A 449 -1.41 16.41 36.09
C TYR A 449 -0.75 16.64 37.45
N HIS A 450 -0.90 17.87 37.95
CA HIS A 450 -0.79 18.26 39.36
C HIS A 450 -2.04 19.05 39.76
N ASP A 451 -2.21 19.31 41.07
CA ASP A 451 -3.33 20.11 41.56
C ASP A 451 -3.42 21.46 40.82
N GLY A 452 -4.54 21.68 40.13
CA GLY A 452 -4.78 22.89 39.33
C GLY A 452 -4.04 22.98 37.98
N THR A 453 -3.42 21.92 37.46
CA THR A 453 -2.68 21.92 36.18
C THR A 453 -3.08 20.77 35.25
N TYR A 454 -2.86 20.95 33.94
CA TYR A 454 -3.11 19.93 32.92
C TYR A 454 -1.97 19.90 31.88
N ILE A 455 -1.86 18.80 31.13
CA ILE A 455 -0.90 18.66 30.03
C ILE A 455 -1.56 19.03 28.70
N SER A 456 -0.84 19.78 27.86
CA SER A 456 -1.20 20.03 26.47
C SER A 456 -0.06 19.55 25.57
N VAL A 457 -0.37 18.74 24.57
CA VAL A 457 0.56 18.35 23.50
C VAL A 457 0.63 19.49 22.49
N GLU A 458 1.82 19.98 22.20
CA GLU A 458 2.07 21.08 21.27
C GLU A 458 2.77 20.56 20.02
N PRO A 459 2.13 20.63 18.83
CA PRO A 459 2.79 20.34 17.58
C PRO A 459 3.67 21.53 17.18
N THR A 460 4.99 21.35 17.25
CA THR A 460 5.97 22.30 16.73
C THR A 460 6.41 21.88 15.33
N SER A 461 6.83 22.84 14.50
CA SER A 461 7.40 22.53 13.18
C SER A 461 8.77 21.86 13.34
N ASN A 462 8.97 20.73 12.67
CA ASN A 462 10.25 20.04 12.67
C ASN A 462 11.36 20.95 12.06
N PRO A 463 12.49 21.16 12.75
CA PRO A 463 13.60 21.97 12.25
C PRO A 463 14.42 21.30 11.13
N ASP A 464 14.12 20.06 10.73
CA ASP A 464 14.81 19.36 9.65
C ASP A 464 14.88 20.22 8.37
N ALA A 465 16.10 20.38 7.84
CA ALA A 465 16.35 21.26 6.71
C ALA A 465 15.70 20.76 5.42
N GLU A 466 15.65 19.44 5.20
CA GLU A 466 15.11 18.86 3.97
C GLU A 466 13.59 19.05 3.88
N ILE A 467 12.90 18.97 5.03
CA ILE A 467 11.45 19.19 5.11
C ILE A 467 11.14 20.67 4.89
N ARG A 468 11.89 21.57 5.53
CA ARG A 468 11.71 23.03 5.36
C ARG A 468 11.97 23.47 3.93
N GLU A 469 13.05 22.99 3.32
CA GLU A 469 13.40 23.28 1.92
C GLU A 469 12.29 22.77 0.98
N PHE A 470 11.81 21.54 1.18
CA PHE A 470 10.72 20.98 0.39
C PHE A 470 9.42 21.81 0.50
N GLN A 471 9.02 22.21 1.70
CA GLN A 471 7.85 23.06 1.89
C GLN A 471 8.01 24.42 1.21
N GLN A 472 9.22 24.99 1.24
CA GLN A 472 9.53 26.24 0.57
C GLN A 472 9.50 26.08 -0.95
N ASP A 473 10.05 25.00 -1.49
CA ASP A 473 10.05 24.71 -2.92
C ASP A 473 8.62 24.51 -3.45
N LEU A 474 7.77 23.79 -2.71
CA LEU A 474 6.35 23.68 -3.04
C LEU A 474 5.65 25.04 -2.98
N ARG A 475 5.98 25.90 -2.00
CA ARG A 475 5.41 27.26 -1.94
C ARG A 475 5.82 28.08 -3.15
N LYS A 476 7.10 28.14 -3.50
CA LYS A 476 7.61 28.85 -4.69
C LYS A 476 6.93 28.38 -5.98
N CYS A 477 6.72 27.07 -6.14
CA CYS A 477 6.01 26.50 -7.28
C CYS A 477 4.55 27.00 -7.39
N THR A 478 3.92 27.32 -6.26
CA THR A 478 2.49 27.68 -6.17
C THR A 478 2.21 29.18 -6.01
N GLU A 479 3.16 29.96 -5.50
CA GLU A 479 3.06 31.40 -5.25
C GLU A 479 2.71 32.15 -6.55
N ASN A 480 1.77 33.10 -6.50
CA ASN A 480 1.30 33.93 -7.63
C ASN A 480 0.70 33.18 -8.84
N THR A 481 0.35 31.90 -8.73
CA THR A 481 -0.41 31.20 -9.79
C THR A 481 -1.85 31.70 -9.90
N LEU A 482 -2.36 32.34 -8.85
CA LEU A 482 -3.72 32.90 -8.76
C LEU A 482 -3.81 34.39 -9.16
N THR A 483 -2.69 35.09 -9.37
CA THR A 483 -2.68 36.55 -9.63
C THR A 483 -2.47 36.95 -11.10
N GLY A 484 -2.38 35.98 -12.02
CA GLY A 484 -2.55 36.24 -13.46
C GLY A 484 -1.49 37.11 -14.14
N SER A 485 -0.26 37.19 -13.63
CA SER A 485 0.82 37.91 -14.32
C SER A 485 1.49 37.02 -15.38
N GLU A 486 1.17 37.29 -16.65
CA GLU A 486 1.64 36.57 -17.85
C GLU A 486 3.07 37.00 -18.29
N ASP A 487 4.07 36.94 -17.41
CA ASP A 487 5.46 37.16 -17.83
C ASP A 487 6.13 35.85 -18.29
N ASN A 488 6.63 35.82 -19.53
CA ASN A 488 7.28 34.64 -20.12
C ASN A 488 8.49 34.14 -19.30
N ALA A 489 9.29 35.06 -18.76
CA ALA A 489 10.43 34.72 -17.91
C ALA A 489 10.01 34.09 -16.57
N TYR A 490 8.81 34.42 -16.09
CA TYR A 490 8.26 33.90 -14.84
C TYR A 490 7.76 32.46 -15.00
N ALA A 491 7.13 32.14 -16.13
CA ALA A 491 6.68 30.79 -16.44
C ALA A 491 7.85 29.81 -16.59
N GLU A 492 8.95 30.21 -17.23
CA GLU A 492 10.13 29.37 -17.39
C GLU A 492 10.86 29.10 -16.06
N ALA A 493 11.02 30.13 -15.22
CA ALA A 493 11.60 29.97 -13.89
C ALA A 493 10.79 28.96 -13.04
N LYS A 494 9.46 29.07 -13.06
CA LYS A 494 8.56 28.12 -12.40
C LYS A 494 8.65 26.70 -12.96
N PHE A 495 8.77 26.55 -14.28
CA PHE A 495 8.97 25.24 -14.88
C PHE A 495 10.24 24.58 -14.34
N LEU A 496 11.35 25.32 -14.24
CA LEU A 496 12.60 24.79 -13.71
C LEU A 496 12.49 24.42 -12.23
N GLU A 497 11.71 25.16 -11.44
CA GLU A 497 11.41 24.82 -10.05
C GLU A 497 10.57 23.54 -9.94
N VAL A 498 9.47 23.43 -10.68
CA VAL A 498 8.60 22.25 -10.70
C VAL A 498 9.36 21.02 -11.21
N LYS A 499 10.12 21.19 -12.30
CA LYS A 499 10.96 20.13 -12.89
C LYS A 499 11.95 19.59 -11.86
N ARG A 500 12.61 20.47 -11.09
CA ARG A 500 13.59 20.06 -10.06
C ARG A 500 12.95 19.16 -8.99
N VAL A 501 11.76 19.51 -8.53
CA VAL A 501 11.04 18.71 -7.52
C VAL A 501 10.61 17.35 -8.11
N ILE A 502 10.06 17.34 -9.33
CA ILE A 502 9.60 16.11 -10.00
C ILE A 502 10.77 15.18 -10.36
N GLU A 503 11.88 15.71 -10.86
CA GLU A 503 13.08 14.91 -11.15
C GLU A 503 13.64 14.26 -9.89
N ARG A 504 13.61 14.98 -8.76
CA ARG A 504 13.99 14.41 -7.47
C ARG A 504 13.03 13.31 -7.02
N PHE A 505 11.73 13.43 -7.29
CA PHE A 505 10.76 12.35 -7.04
C PHE A 505 10.94 11.13 -7.94
N ARG A 506 11.30 11.31 -9.22
CA ARG A 506 11.56 10.19 -10.15
C ARG A 506 12.84 9.43 -9.80
N GLY A 507 13.75 10.07 -9.06
CA GLY A 507 15.06 9.54 -8.71
C GLY A 507 16.07 9.87 -9.81
N ARG A 508 17.11 10.63 -9.45
CA ARG A 508 18.19 11.00 -10.37
C ARG A 508 19.14 9.82 -10.55
N ASP A 509 19.65 9.62 -11.77
CA ASP A 509 20.38 8.42 -12.22
C ASP A 509 21.54 7.95 -11.31
N THR A 510 22.14 8.83 -10.49
CA THR A 510 23.22 8.51 -9.55
C THR A 510 22.83 8.55 -8.06
N LEU A 511 21.61 9.01 -7.73
CA LEU A 511 21.15 9.28 -6.36
C LEU A 511 19.80 8.62 -6.04
N THR A 512 19.35 7.66 -6.85
CA THR A 512 18.02 7.03 -6.76
C THR A 512 17.62 6.58 -5.34
N GLU A 513 18.52 5.93 -4.59
CA GLU A 513 18.20 5.49 -3.22
C GLU A 513 18.04 6.66 -2.23
N LEU A 514 18.91 7.68 -2.34
CA LEU A 514 18.85 8.88 -1.50
C LEU A 514 17.57 9.66 -1.80
N ASP A 515 17.23 9.81 -3.08
CA ASP A 515 16.02 10.50 -3.54
C ASP A 515 14.75 9.75 -3.13
N GLN A 516 14.73 8.41 -3.15
CA GLN A 516 13.61 7.63 -2.62
C GLN A 516 13.42 7.79 -1.11
N ARG A 517 14.51 7.79 -0.33
CA ARG A 517 14.44 8.03 1.12
C ARG A 517 13.97 9.45 1.42
N TRP A 518 14.52 10.44 0.72
CA TRP A 518 14.08 11.82 0.80
C TRP A 518 12.60 11.95 0.47
N THR A 519 12.14 11.35 -0.64
CA THR A 519 10.73 11.37 -1.05
C THR A 519 9.84 10.85 0.06
N ARG A 520 10.10 9.63 0.57
CA ARG A 520 9.32 9.03 1.67
C ARG A 520 9.32 9.92 2.91
N LYS A 521 10.46 10.54 3.24
CA LYS A 521 10.62 11.41 4.40
C LYS A 521 9.79 12.69 4.28
N VAL A 522 9.87 13.39 3.14
CA VAL A 522 9.21 14.70 2.97
C VAL A 522 7.73 14.58 2.61
N THR A 523 7.29 13.49 1.98
CA THR A 523 5.86 13.28 1.65
C THR A 523 5.05 12.79 2.84
N ASP A 524 5.68 12.19 3.84
CA ASP A 524 5.02 11.80 5.09
C ASP A 524 4.90 13.01 6.03
N VAL A 525 3.69 13.58 6.07
CA VAL A 525 3.37 14.79 6.86
C VAL A 525 3.62 14.59 8.36
N ARG A 526 3.66 13.35 8.86
CA ARG A 526 3.99 13.07 10.26
C ARG A 526 5.39 13.54 10.62
N ASN A 527 6.33 13.51 9.67
CA ASN A 527 7.70 13.98 9.88
C ASN A 527 7.79 15.51 9.96
N TRP A 528 6.74 16.24 9.56
CA TRP A 528 6.74 17.72 9.57
C TRP A 528 6.56 18.31 10.96
N PHE A 529 6.17 17.47 11.92
CA PHE A 529 5.93 17.87 13.28
C PHE A 529 6.96 17.26 14.21
N GLU A 530 7.38 18.05 15.18
CA GLU A 530 7.88 17.57 16.45
C GLU A 530 6.78 17.79 17.49
N PHE A 531 6.72 16.91 18.49
CA PHE A 531 5.72 17.02 19.55
C PHE A 531 6.43 17.31 20.85
N SER A 532 6.06 18.40 21.49
CA SER A 532 6.42 18.69 22.87
C SER A 532 5.17 18.64 23.75
N ALA A 533 5.37 18.54 25.06
CA ALA A 533 4.28 18.67 26.01
C ALA A 533 4.50 19.90 26.88
N SER A 534 3.44 20.65 27.14
CA SER A 534 3.45 21.81 28.02
C SER A 534 2.47 21.57 29.17
N GLU A 535 2.97 21.65 30.40
CA GLU A 535 2.14 21.70 31.60
C GLU A 535 1.64 23.13 31.80
N ARG A 536 0.33 23.30 31.93
CA ARG A 536 -0.31 24.62 32.00
C ARG A 536 -1.23 24.73 33.21
N TRP A 537 -1.31 25.92 33.79
CA TRP A 537 -2.23 26.22 34.87
C TRP A 537 -3.67 26.27 34.34
N ARG A 538 -4.61 25.68 35.09
CA ARG A 538 -6.03 25.65 34.73
C ARG A 538 -6.70 27.03 34.88
N SER A 539 -6.16 27.89 35.74
CA SER A 539 -6.71 29.21 36.04
C SER A 539 -6.52 30.24 34.93
N ASP A 540 -5.37 30.22 34.26
CA ASP A 540 -4.97 31.26 33.29
C ASP A 540 -4.34 30.69 32.00
N HIS A 541 -4.25 29.36 31.86
CA HIS A 541 -3.60 28.66 30.76
C HIS A 541 -2.12 29.06 30.56
N SER A 542 -1.48 29.67 31.55
CA SER A 542 -0.06 30.01 31.49
C SER A 542 0.79 28.74 31.56
N GLU A 543 1.89 28.73 30.81
CA GLU A 543 2.83 27.62 30.82
C GLU A 543 3.58 27.57 32.15
N ARG A 544 3.50 26.43 32.83
CA ARG A 544 4.24 26.13 34.05
C ARG A 544 5.55 25.45 33.72
N GLU A 545 5.51 24.39 32.92
CA GLU A 545 6.70 23.66 32.48
C GLU A 545 6.58 23.17 31.04
N HIS A 546 7.69 23.26 30.30
CA HIS A 546 7.82 22.69 28.97
C HIS A 546 8.62 21.38 29.00
N TYR A 547 8.22 20.41 28.16
CA TYR A 547 8.83 19.10 28.00
C TYR A 547 9.18 18.88 26.52
N SER A 548 10.38 19.32 26.15
CA SER A 548 10.99 19.13 24.83
C SER A 548 11.90 17.90 24.85
N ASP A 549 11.36 16.78 24.38
CA ASP A 549 12.05 15.49 24.25
C ASP A 549 12.53 14.86 25.57
N SER A 550 12.63 13.55 25.54
CA SER A 550 13.00 12.58 26.57
C SER A 550 14.38 12.77 27.22
N GLY A 551 15.10 13.87 26.96
CA GLY A 551 16.50 14.07 27.33
C GLY A 551 16.79 14.65 28.73
N GLY A 552 15.90 15.46 29.33
CA GLY A 552 16.38 16.41 30.36
C GLY A 552 15.95 16.26 31.83
N LYS A 553 14.91 15.48 32.18
CA LYS A 553 14.27 15.56 33.52
C LYS A 553 14.24 14.24 34.31
N SER A 554 13.94 14.34 35.63
CA SER A 554 13.82 13.23 36.59
C SER A 554 12.95 12.10 36.03
N GLY A 555 13.38 10.84 36.19
CA GLY A 555 12.73 9.66 35.60
C GLY A 555 11.22 9.60 35.86
N GLY A 556 10.76 9.98 37.07
CA GLY A 556 9.35 9.96 37.42
C GLY A 556 8.47 10.97 36.68
N GLN A 557 9.00 12.13 36.27
CA GLN A 557 8.24 13.10 35.47
C GLN A 557 8.05 12.61 34.03
N LYS A 558 9.07 11.95 33.46
CA LYS A 558 8.98 11.37 32.12
C LYS A 558 7.92 10.27 32.07
N GLU A 559 7.82 9.47 33.12
CA GLU A 559 6.82 8.42 33.24
C GLU A 559 5.40 8.97 33.41
N LYS A 560 5.20 9.96 34.29
CA LYS A 560 3.89 10.65 34.43
C LYS A 560 3.41 11.22 33.10
N LEU A 561 4.30 11.87 32.37
CA LEU A 561 3.99 12.39 31.04
C LEU A 561 3.64 11.27 30.05
N ALA A 562 4.44 10.19 30.01
CA ALA A 562 4.20 9.05 29.14
C ALA A 562 2.83 8.40 29.41
N TYR A 563 2.47 8.20 30.68
CA TYR A 563 1.14 7.69 31.05
C TYR A 563 0.02 8.66 30.65
N THR A 564 0.23 9.97 30.81
CA THR A 564 -0.73 10.99 30.40
C THR A 564 -1.01 10.95 28.89
N ILE A 565 0.06 10.88 28.09
CA ILE A 565 -0.04 10.80 26.62
C ILE A 565 -0.67 9.48 26.18
N LEU A 566 -0.28 8.36 26.78
CA LEU A 566 -0.83 7.03 26.46
C LEU A 566 -2.31 6.95 26.81
N ALA A 567 -2.70 7.46 27.97
CA ALA A 567 -4.08 7.48 28.38
C ALA A 567 -4.93 8.33 27.40
N ALA A 568 -4.42 9.49 26.99
CA ALA A 568 -5.09 10.36 26.02
C ALA A 568 -5.21 9.75 24.62
N SER A 569 -4.16 9.07 24.15
CA SER A 569 -4.20 8.37 22.87
C SER A 569 -5.23 7.24 22.87
N LEU A 570 -5.35 6.51 23.99
CA LEU A 570 -6.40 5.51 24.19
C LEU A 570 -7.79 6.15 24.21
N ALA A 571 -8.00 7.27 24.92
CA ALA A 571 -9.27 7.99 24.89
C ALA A 571 -9.69 8.40 23.48
N TYR A 572 -8.75 8.95 22.73
CA TYR A 572 -8.98 9.39 21.36
C TYR A 572 -9.32 8.20 20.45
N GLN A 573 -8.54 7.12 20.49
CA GLN A 573 -8.74 5.95 19.63
C GLN A 573 -10.04 5.21 19.92
N PHE A 574 -10.46 5.17 21.19
CA PHE A 574 -11.69 4.49 21.61
C PHE A 574 -12.93 5.41 21.63
N GLY A 575 -12.77 6.70 21.28
CA GLY A 575 -13.88 7.66 21.30
C GLY A 575 -14.56 7.72 22.66
N LEU A 576 -13.77 7.77 23.73
CA LEU A 576 -14.25 7.81 25.12
C LEU A 576 -14.92 9.16 25.42
N ASP A 577 -16.07 9.42 24.82
CA ASP A 577 -16.90 10.57 25.14
C ASP A 577 -17.48 10.41 26.54
N LYS A 578 -17.00 11.21 27.48
CA LYS A 578 -17.45 11.23 28.89
C LYS A 578 -18.94 11.62 29.06
N GLY A 579 -19.63 11.97 27.97
CA GLY A 579 -21.06 12.34 27.96
C GLY A 579 -22.03 11.23 27.54
N ALA A 580 -21.55 10.10 27.00
CA ALA A 580 -22.41 8.97 26.66
C ALA A 580 -22.59 8.06 27.88
N GLU A 581 -23.83 7.87 28.35
CA GLU A 581 -24.16 6.88 29.38
C GLU A 581 -23.58 5.51 28.98
N ARG A 582 -22.48 5.11 29.65
CA ARG A 582 -21.79 3.82 29.54
C ARG A 582 -21.83 3.24 28.12
N SER A 583 -20.93 3.70 27.26
CA SER A 583 -20.67 3.03 26.00
C SER A 583 -20.51 1.51 26.24
N ARG A 584 -21.18 0.67 25.45
CA ARG A 584 -21.09 -0.80 25.52
C ARG A 584 -19.72 -1.34 25.10
N ALA A 585 -18.71 -0.48 25.03
CA ALA A 585 -17.38 -0.81 24.58
C ALA A 585 -16.51 -1.29 25.75
N PHE A 586 -15.82 -2.40 25.53
CA PHE A 586 -14.90 -3.00 26.48
C PHE A 586 -13.51 -2.40 26.29
N HIS A 587 -13.07 -1.57 27.25
CA HIS A 587 -11.76 -0.93 27.23
C HIS A 587 -10.84 -1.61 28.24
N PHE A 588 -9.92 -2.43 27.75
CA PHE A 588 -9.03 -3.24 28.58
C PHE A 588 -7.57 -3.01 28.17
N VAL A 589 -6.73 -2.75 29.17
CA VAL A 589 -5.30 -2.48 28.99
C VAL A 589 -4.52 -3.47 29.85
N MET A 590 -3.63 -4.23 29.21
CA MET A 590 -2.67 -5.10 29.89
C MET A 590 -1.31 -4.41 29.92
N ILE A 591 -0.71 -4.32 31.10
CA ILE A 591 0.61 -3.73 31.29
C ILE A 591 1.51 -4.80 31.91
N ASP A 592 2.46 -5.29 31.10
CA ASP A 592 3.51 -6.19 31.56
C ASP A 592 4.72 -5.39 32.05
N GLU A 593 5.42 -5.90 33.07
CA GLU A 593 6.48 -5.20 33.81
C GLU A 593 6.08 -3.78 34.30
N ALA A 594 4.80 -3.61 34.63
CA ALA A 594 4.27 -2.31 34.99
C ALA A 594 4.96 -1.74 36.23
N PHE A 595 5.34 -0.46 36.18
CA PHE A 595 5.86 0.31 37.32
C PHE A 595 7.16 -0.24 37.94
N GLY A 596 7.82 -1.23 37.31
CA GLY A 596 9.00 -1.90 37.86
C GLY A 596 10.26 -1.03 37.95
N ARG A 597 10.39 -0.03 37.07
CA ARG A 597 11.52 0.93 37.05
C ARG A 597 11.13 2.36 37.47
N GLY A 598 9.85 2.60 37.72
CA GLY A 598 9.30 3.93 37.92
C GLY A 598 9.14 4.36 39.36
N SER A 599 8.92 5.66 39.58
CA SER A 599 8.66 6.19 40.94
C SER A 599 7.25 5.80 41.41
N ASP A 600 7.09 5.63 42.72
CA ASP A 600 5.78 5.28 43.31
C ASP A 600 4.72 6.34 42.97
N GLU A 601 5.09 7.62 43.00
CA GLU A 601 4.21 8.72 42.63
C GLU A 601 3.78 8.70 41.15
N ALA A 602 4.65 8.22 40.24
CA ALA A 602 4.32 8.12 38.82
C ALA A 602 3.36 6.95 38.56
N ALA A 603 3.53 5.86 39.30
CA ALA A 603 2.65 4.70 39.23
C ALA A 603 1.25 5.00 39.77
N GLU A 604 1.15 5.66 40.92
CA GLU A 604 -0.13 6.09 41.51
C GLU A 604 -0.89 7.05 40.59
N PHE A 605 -0.16 7.99 39.98
CA PHE A 605 -0.71 8.90 38.98
C PHE A 605 -1.27 8.14 37.76
N GLY A 606 -0.49 7.22 37.18
CA GLY A 606 -0.92 6.44 36.01
C GLY A 606 -2.15 5.58 36.29
N LEU A 607 -2.21 4.94 37.46
CA LEU A 607 -3.36 4.12 37.89
C LEU A 607 -4.62 4.96 38.10
N THR A 608 -4.49 6.09 38.77
CA THR A 608 -5.60 7.04 38.98
C THR A 608 -6.14 7.56 37.67
N LEU A 609 -5.25 7.84 36.72
CA LEU A 609 -5.60 8.31 35.38
C LEU A 609 -6.40 7.26 34.61
N PHE A 610 -5.91 6.03 34.52
CA PHE A 610 -6.62 4.95 33.83
C PHE A 610 -7.99 4.66 34.45
N GLN A 611 -8.10 4.74 35.77
CA GLN A 611 -9.37 4.62 36.49
C GLN A 611 -10.35 5.74 36.13
N LYS A 612 -9.89 7.01 36.10
CA LYS A 612 -10.71 8.17 35.69
C LYS A 612 -11.20 8.06 34.25
N MET A 613 -10.49 7.32 33.40
CA MET A 613 -10.83 7.10 31.99
C MET A 613 -11.71 5.86 31.77
N GLY A 614 -12.06 5.14 32.84
CA GLY A 614 -12.91 3.94 32.75
C GLY A 614 -12.24 2.75 32.06
N LEU A 615 -10.90 2.72 32.05
CA LEU A 615 -10.11 1.62 31.50
C LEU A 615 -10.01 0.49 32.52
N GLN A 616 -10.23 -0.76 32.08
CA GLN A 616 -9.97 -1.95 32.90
C GLN A 616 -8.51 -2.35 32.77
N LEU A 617 -7.84 -2.64 33.89
CA LEU A 617 -6.40 -2.89 33.92
C LEU A 617 -6.08 -4.33 34.31
N LEU A 618 -5.12 -4.94 33.61
CA LEU A 618 -4.41 -6.14 34.04
C LEU A 618 -2.92 -5.82 34.15
N ILE A 619 -2.38 -5.93 35.34
CA ILE A 619 -1.03 -5.47 35.66
C ILE A 619 -0.19 -6.67 36.08
N ALA A 620 0.88 -6.94 35.34
CA ALA A 620 1.91 -7.90 35.73
C ALA A 620 3.14 -7.12 36.21
N THR A 621 3.51 -7.29 37.49
CA THR A 621 4.60 -6.55 38.12
C THR A 621 5.35 -7.42 39.14
N PRO A 622 6.65 -7.19 39.37
CA PRO A 622 7.38 -7.80 40.48
C PRO A 622 6.77 -7.42 41.85
N LEU A 623 7.00 -8.26 42.87
CA LEU A 623 6.43 -8.12 44.22
C LEU A 623 6.67 -6.74 44.89
N GLN A 624 7.70 -6.02 44.46
CA GLN A 624 8.23 -4.81 45.09
C GLN A 624 7.33 -3.58 45.00
N LYS A 625 6.34 -3.55 44.09
CA LYS A 625 5.50 -2.37 43.81
C LYS A 625 4.03 -2.53 44.17
N ILE A 626 3.69 -3.61 44.88
CA ILE A 626 2.29 -3.96 45.19
C ILE A 626 1.60 -2.88 46.03
N HIS A 627 2.28 -2.19 46.95
CA HIS A 627 1.66 -1.19 47.82
C HIS A 627 1.08 0.01 47.07
N VAL A 628 1.62 0.36 45.90
CA VAL A 628 1.13 1.46 45.07
C VAL A 628 -0.05 1.02 44.20
N ILE A 629 -0.07 -0.24 43.79
CA ILE A 629 -1.09 -0.80 42.90
C ILE A 629 -2.31 -1.27 43.70
N GLU A 630 -2.09 -1.72 44.94
CA GLU A 630 -3.09 -2.23 45.87
C GLU A 630 -4.38 -1.37 45.95
N PRO A 631 -4.34 -0.03 45.97
CA PRO A 631 -5.54 0.80 46.05
C PRO A 631 -6.44 0.76 44.80
N HIS A 632 -5.88 0.39 43.65
CA HIS A 632 -6.52 0.55 42.33
C HIS A 632 -6.94 -0.77 41.67
N VAL A 633 -6.71 -1.92 42.32
CA VAL A 633 -7.03 -3.25 41.78
C VAL A 633 -8.07 -3.97 42.65
N ALA A 634 -8.93 -4.77 42.02
CA ALA A 634 -9.95 -5.55 42.71
C ALA A 634 -9.45 -6.94 43.16
N ALA A 635 -8.46 -7.49 42.46
CA ALA A 635 -7.90 -8.81 42.73
C ALA A 635 -6.39 -8.82 42.44
N VAL A 636 -5.66 -9.65 43.17
CA VAL A 636 -4.22 -9.86 43.00
C VAL A 636 -3.95 -11.35 42.84
N GLY A 637 -3.20 -11.70 41.79
CA GLY A 637 -2.68 -13.04 41.57
C GLY A 637 -1.19 -13.10 41.90
N PHE A 638 -0.82 -13.85 42.94
CA PHE A 638 0.57 -14.13 43.26
C PHE A 638 1.02 -15.39 42.54
N VAL A 639 1.97 -15.24 41.63
CA VAL A 639 2.65 -16.35 40.98
C VAL A 639 3.95 -16.62 41.74
N HIS A 640 4.10 -17.84 42.24
CA HIS A 640 5.34 -18.32 42.86
C HIS A 640 5.79 -19.58 42.13
N ASN A 641 7.08 -19.69 41.81
CA ASN A 641 7.64 -20.90 41.22
C ASN A 641 8.69 -21.46 42.18
N GLU A 642 8.39 -22.59 42.82
CA GLU A 642 9.31 -23.27 43.72
C GLU A 642 10.40 -23.98 42.88
N ASP A 643 11.65 -23.55 43.03
CA ASP A 643 12.85 -24.09 42.38
C ASP A 643 12.76 -24.26 40.84
N GLY A 644 11.86 -23.53 40.17
CA GLY A 644 11.64 -23.63 38.72
C GLY A 644 10.85 -24.85 38.28
N LYS A 645 10.35 -25.68 39.20
CA LYS A 645 9.71 -26.98 38.92
C LYS A 645 8.19 -26.98 39.09
N HIS A 646 7.66 -26.09 39.92
CA HIS A 646 6.23 -26.04 40.24
C HIS A 646 5.72 -24.59 40.26
N SER A 647 4.88 -24.25 39.28
CA SER A 647 4.19 -22.95 39.25
C SER A 647 2.95 -22.99 40.14
N LEU A 648 3.00 -22.27 41.25
CA LEU A 648 1.91 -22.06 42.18
C LEU A 648 1.28 -20.69 41.90
N LEU A 649 -0.04 -20.65 41.75
CA LEU A 649 -0.81 -19.42 41.60
C LEU A 649 -1.75 -19.29 42.79
N ARG A 650 -1.65 -18.17 43.50
CA ARG A 650 -2.56 -17.80 44.58
C ARG A 650 -3.33 -16.55 44.19
N ASN A 651 -4.62 -16.69 43.95
CA ASN A 651 -5.53 -15.57 43.68
C ASN A 651 -6.22 -15.16 44.97
N MET A 652 -6.26 -13.86 45.23
CA MET A 652 -6.96 -13.28 46.38
C MET A 652 -7.64 -11.98 45.98
N THR A 653 -8.77 -11.67 46.60
CA THR A 653 -9.34 -10.33 46.47
C THR A 653 -8.50 -9.31 47.22
N ILE A 654 -8.67 -8.03 46.91
CA ILE A 654 -7.93 -6.99 47.60
C ILE A 654 -8.31 -6.89 49.09
N GLU A 655 -9.55 -7.24 49.44
CA GLU A 655 -10.01 -7.32 50.83
C GLU A 655 -9.27 -8.43 51.60
N GLU A 656 -9.19 -9.63 51.03
CA GLU A 656 -8.46 -10.76 51.61
C GLU A 656 -6.97 -10.44 51.80
N TYR A 657 -6.35 -9.80 50.80
CA TYR A 657 -4.96 -9.33 50.89
C TYR A 657 -4.75 -8.33 52.04
N ARG A 658 -5.66 -7.35 52.20
CA ARG A 658 -5.60 -6.34 53.27
C ARG A 658 -5.81 -6.93 54.66
N GLU A 659 -6.64 -7.95 54.80
CA GLU A 659 -6.83 -8.67 56.06
C GLU A 659 -5.57 -9.47 56.44
N GLU A 660 -4.98 -10.20 55.51
CA GLU A 660 -3.73 -10.94 55.75
C GLU A 660 -2.55 -10.01 56.05
N LYS A 661 -2.44 -8.88 55.34
CA LYS A 661 -1.42 -7.85 55.62
C LYS A 661 -1.58 -7.30 57.04
N ARG A 662 -2.81 -7.01 57.49
CA ARG A 662 -3.10 -6.60 58.87
C ARG A 662 -2.74 -7.69 59.89
N GLY A 663 -3.06 -8.95 59.61
CA GLY A 663 -2.69 -10.10 60.44
C GLY A 663 -1.18 -10.33 60.55
N ARG A 664 -0.42 -10.16 59.44
CA ARG A 664 1.04 -10.26 59.41
C ARG A 664 1.73 -9.13 60.17
N VAL A 665 1.24 -7.89 60.05
CA VAL A 665 1.79 -6.74 60.81
C VAL A 665 1.48 -6.84 62.30
N ALA A 666 0.30 -7.35 62.67
CA ALA A 666 -0.04 -7.63 64.07
C ALA A 666 0.83 -8.74 64.68
N SER A 667 1.09 -9.80 63.92
CA SER A 667 1.97 -10.91 64.33
C SER A 667 3.43 -10.48 64.44
N ALA A 668 3.91 -9.61 63.55
CA ALA A 668 5.27 -9.05 63.60
C ALA A 668 5.49 -8.09 64.78
N LYS A 669 4.47 -7.29 65.17
CA LYS A 669 4.54 -6.44 66.38
C LYS A 669 4.51 -7.25 67.68
N HIS A 670 3.82 -8.39 67.71
CA HIS A 670 3.85 -9.31 68.85
C HIS A 670 5.20 -10.04 68.98
N ALA A 671 5.89 -10.32 67.86
CA ALA A 671 7.23 -10.94 67.88
C ALA A 671 8.37 -9.95 68.24
N SER A 672 8.18 -8.64 68.09
CA SER A 672 9.18 -7.62 68.44
C SER A 672 9.02 -7.03 69.85
N SER A 673 8.04 -7.49 70.62
CA SER A 673 7.78 -7.07 72.01
C SER A 673 7.87 -8.24 73.00
N GLY A 674 8.46 -9.35 72.57
CA GLY A 674 8.81 -10.52 73.38
C GLY A 674 10.31 -10.63 73.62
#